data_AF-A0A966V925-F1
#
_entry.id   AF-A0A966V925-F1
#
_cell.length_a   1.000
_cell.length_b   1.000
_cell.length_c   1.000
_cell.angle_alpha   90.00
_cell.angle_beta   90.00
_cell.angle_gamma   90.00
#
_symmetry.space_group_name_H-M   'P 1'
#
loop_
_entity.id
_entity.type
_entity.pdbx_description
1 polymer ?
#
loop_
_entity_poly.entity_id
_entity_poly.type
_entity_poly.pdbx_seq_one_letter_code
_entity_poly.pdbx_strand_id
1 'polypeptide(L)'
;MTEFTIDNKLKRENERDDLMKSLQILKSLENSSTTNLVQARVREIDSWLDQFEMRNSNYAQFMQYLLTDELSEVKSTKVYEQRKVLVTAPCQVGKTNAIIDIVKDCVARGISVVISSDNKKDQMSQLFRRLVKAVEKHEEIFRDCFITTVDNKNFENIVDNMNTEYSTFVICCLDNKTQIQKVYEKINVIYENNGTNGNARVCIINDEGDTTTKARNVSEIILGQPESHKKWIEFVNKTISNGLIIKRVFVSATPENVIYLHKPKYVWELPIPANYVSSNKIHFTEQNNFDTHSILRIIKREVTLRKEEGGIILYCVERNKDESDEAIGQINVFMSTLKGMKSTGLDAVTVYNSDGIKVALRLKRLKTLFVNKLEDQSIRYEEHSEYIQIKKNEMAICEFYGLLQDTGCKVVLTIGKDLISRGISFVSNKTENPLTATTMIYKPGSQLSQVALCQAIGRLNGTAQPGLTRRLYTTDDVYTNYITFCKNQKEIISAIKNNGNKVDDSLISDIALWKASRPVDRPSLKLERDMTFWSDAETVVSEDDTEDTDTEREIDGVSLTKLDKWLNGDSLVGKMIRYLYDQDQEISFHEFKYGVGYEGKDSSFADNIDNGRSTKSRQGKLWVSKNGNITLNNNIRSHIDKI
;
A
#
# COMPACT_ATOMS: atom_id res chain seq x y z
N MET A 1 35.77 5.12 -22.15
CA MET A 1 34.62 4.90 -21.24
C MET A 1 34.70 3.50 -20.59
N THR A 2 35.82 3.11 -19.99
CA THR A 2 36.07 1.71 -19.55
C THR A 2 36.71 1.60 -18.16
N GLU A 3 36.75 2.69 -17.39
CA GLU A 3 37.47 2.70 -16.10
C GLU A 3 36.65 2.04 -14.97
N PHE A 4 35.36 2.35 -14.83
CA PHE A 4 34.54 1.92 -13.68
C PHE A 4 33.77 0.62 -13.94
N THR A 5 34.46 -0.51 -14.08
CA THR A 5 33.86 -1.85 -14.25
C THR A 5 33.95 -2.68 -12.96
N ILE A 6 33.09 -3.69 -12.79
CA ILE A 6 33.11 -4.61 -11.63
C ILE A 6 34.49 -5.28 -11.49
N ASP A 7 35.09 -5.70 -12.61
CA ASP A 7 36.43 -6.30 -12.60
C ASP A 7 37.51 -5.34 -12.09
N ASN A 8 37.40 -4.05 -12.43
CA ASN A 8 38.31 -3.03 -11.93
C ASN A 8 38.05 -2.74 -10.44
N LYS A 9 36.79 -2.79 -9.98
CA LYS A 9 36.46 -2.67 -8.56
C LYS A 9 37.12 -3.78 -7.75
N LEU A 10 36.95 -5.03 -8.15
CA LEU A 10 37.54 -6.18 -7.45
C LEU A 10 39.08 -6.08 -7.40
N LYS A 11 39.72 -5.63 -8.49
CA LYS A 11 41.18 -5.39 -8.51
C LYS A 11 41.60 -4.31 -7.52
N ARG A 12 40.85 -3.21 -7.42
CA ARG A 12 41.13 -2.09 -6.52
C ARG A 12 40.87 -2.45 -5.05
N GLU A 13 39.81 -3.21 -4.75
CA GLU A 13 39.55 -3.75 -3.40
C GLU A 13 40.70 -4.66 -2.93
N ASN A 14 41.17 -5.57 -3.81
CA ASN A 14 42.32 -6.42 -3.51
C ASN A 14 43.62 -5.60 -3.30
N GLU A 15 43.89 -4.62 -4.17
CA GLU A 15 45.04 -3.71 -4.02
C GLU A 15 44.99 -2.95 -2.68
N ARG A 16 43.82 -2.44 -2.31
CA ARG A 16 43.60 -1.76 -1.03
C ARG A 16 43.90 -2.67 0.17
N ASP A 17 43.37 -3.89 0.17
CA ASP A 17 43.55 -4.83 1.27
C ASP A 17 45.02 -5.21 1.45
N ASP A 18 45.77 -5.40 0.36
CA ASP A 18 47.20 -5.68 0.40
C ASP A 18 48.03 -4.46 0.85
N LEU A 19 47.64 -3.25 0.44
CA LEU A 19 48.24 -2.01 0.95
C LEU A 19 47.95 -1.81 2.45
N MET A 20 46.76 -2.15 2.93
CA MET A 20 46.39 -2.05 4.35
C MET A 20 47.16 -3.05 5.22
N LYS A 21 47.38 -4.29 4.75
CA LYS A 21 48.29 -5.24 5.41
C LYS A 21 49.72 -4.69 5.46
N SER A 22 50.19 -4.13 4.35
CA SER A 22 51.52 -3.51 4.27
C SER A 22 51.64 -2.31 5.21
N LEU A 23 50.57 -1.53 5.37
CA LEU A 23 50.51 -0.38 6.28
C LEU A 23 50.68 -0.79 7.76
N GLN A 24 50.08 -1.92 8.16
CA GLN A 24 50.24 -2.46 9.51
C GLN A 24 51.70 -2.86 9.79
N ILE A 25 52.37 -3.47 8.81
CA ILE A 25 53.79 -3.86 8.91
C ILE A 25 54.70 -2.62 8.91
N LEU A 26 54.43 -1.63 8.07
CA LEU A 26 55.26 -0.42 8.00
C LEU A 26 55.16 0.45 9.25
N LYS A 27 53.98 0.48 9.89
CA LYS A 27 53.78 1.16 11.17
C LYS A 27 54.59 0.55 12.32
N SER A 28 54.86 -0.76 12.29
CA SER A 28 55.72 -1.40 13.30
C SER A 28 57.22 -1.21 13.04
N LEU A 29 57.60 -0.69 11.87
CA LEU A 29 58.99 -0.47 11.44
C LEU A 29 59.41 1.02 11.44
N GLU A 30 58.54 1.92 11.93
CA GLU A 30 58.78 3.39 12.03
C GLU A 30 59.20 4.08 10.70
N ASN A 31 58.89 3.50 9.54
CA ASN A 31 59.28 4.05 8.25
C ASN A 31 58.26 5.10 7.74
N SER A 32 58.48 6.37 8.06
CA SER A 32 57.52 7.46 7.84
C SER A 32 57.27 7.81 6.36
N SER A 33 58.28 7.74 5.50
CA SER A 33 58.16 8.14 4.08
C SER A 33 57.36 7.10 3.28
N THR A 34 57.66 5.83 3.45
CA THR A 34 56.92 4.73 2.80
C THR A 34 55.50 4.63 3.36
N THR A 35 55.31 4.86 4.66
CA THR A 35 53.97 4.89 5.26
C THR A 35 53.09 5.97 4.61
N ASN A 36 53.62 7.18 4.39
CA ASN A 36 52.87 8.26 3.75
C ASN A 36 52.48 7.95 2.30
N LEU A 37 53.37 7.32 1.53
CA LEU A 37 53.09 6.90 0.15
C LEU A 37 51.97 5.85 0.08
N VAL A 38 52.03 4.83 0.94
CA VAL A 38 51.00 3.79 1.01
C VAL A 38 49.67 4.40 1.47
N GLN A 39 49.66 5.31 2.45
CA GLN A 39 48.44 6.03 2.86
C GLN A 39 47.84 6.87 1.73
N ALA A 40 48.67 7.58 0.96
CA ALA A 40 48.19 8.38 -0.17
C ALA A 40 47.54 7.49 -1.24
N ARG A 41 48.14 6.33 -1.54
CA ARG A 41 47.59 5.37 -2.50
C ARG A 41 46.29 4.73 -2.00
N VAL A 42 46.20 4.39 -0.72
CA VAL A 42 44.95 3.90 -0.10
C VAL A 42 43.84 4.95 -0.25
N ARG A 43 44.12 6.24 0.02
CA ARG A 43 43.13 7.31 -0.17
C ARG A 43 42.69 7.48 -1.62
N GLU A 44 43.62 7.33 -2.58
CA GLU A 44 43.29 7.38 -4.01
C GLU A 44 42.36 6.20 -4.39
N ILE A 45 42.66 5.00 -3.91
CA ILE A 45 41.81 3.82 -4.14
C ILE A 45 40.45 3.97 -3.46
N ASP A 46 40.41 4.44 -2.21
CA ASP A 46 39.16 4.71 -1.49
C ASP A 46 38.32 5.74 -2.26
N SER A 47 38.93 6.84 -2.74
CA SER A 47 38.24 7.84 -3.57
C SER A 47 37.74 7.26 -4.90
N TRP A 48 38.49 6.35 -5.51
CA TRP A 48 38.07 5.65 -6.73
C TRP A 48 36.92 4.69 -6.45
N LEU A 49 36.96 3.91 -5.36
CA LEU A 49 35.90 3.00 -4.94
C LEU A 49 34.63 3.78 -4.60
N ASP A 50 34.75 4.93 -3.95
CA ASP A 50 33.63 5.84 -3.71
C ASP A 50 33.01 6.31 -5.04
N GLN A 51 33.83 6.69 -6.02
CA GLN A 51 33.33 7.06 -7.36
C GLN A 51 32.72 5.87 -8.11
N PHE A 52 33.26 4.66 -7.95
CA PHE A 52 32.70 3.44 -8.50
C PHE A 52 31.33 3.15 -7.91
N GLU A 53 31.21 3.18 -6.58
CA GLU A 53 29.96 3.01 -5.85
C GLU A 53 28.97 4.11 -6.22
N MET A 54 29.39 5.37 -6.30
CA MET A 54 28.54 6.47 -6.77
C MET A 54 27.96 6.22 -8.17
N ARG A 55 28.76 5.66 -9.08
CA ARG A 55 28.35 5.41 -10.46
C ARG A 55 27.58 4.11 -10.65
N ASN A 56 27.80 3.10 -9.81
CA ASN A 56 27.27 1.75 -10.01
C ASN A 56 26.27 1.31 -8.94
N SER A 57 26.20 2.01 -7.80
CA SER A 57 25.19 1.79 -6.78
C SER A 57 23.92 2.54 -7.13
N ASN A 58 22.83 1.79 -7.30
CA ASN A 58 21.49 2.35 -7.47
C ASN A 58 21.12 3.30 -6.31
N TYR A 59 21.54 2.98 -5.08
CA TYR A 59 21.36 3.86 -3.91
C TYR A 59 22.12 5.18 -4.05
N ALA A 60 23.39 5.13 -4.47
CA ALA A 60 24.21 6.33 -4.55
C ALA A 60 23.74 7.28 -5.65
N GLN A 61 23.33 6.76 -6.81
CA GLN A 61 22.69 7.56 -7.87
C GLN A 61 21.37 8.20 -7.39
N PHE A 62 20.54 7.42 -6.69
CA PHE A 62 19.29 7.87 -6.08
C PHE A 62 19.54 9.02 -5.09
N MET A 63 20.49 8.84 -4.15
CA MET A 63 20.82 9.86 -3.14
C MET A 63 21.50 11.07 -3.77
N GLN A 64 22.37 10.88 -4.77
CA GLN A 64 22.99 11.98 -5.50
C GLN A 64 21.94 12.86 -6.17
N TYR A 65 20.95 12.27 -6.86
CA TYR A 65 19.86 13.04 -7.44
C TYR A 65 19.01 13.73 -6.37
N LEU A 66 18.62 12.99 -5.32
CA LEU A 66 17.80 13.54 -4.24
C LEU A 66 18.47 14.75 -3.57
N LEU A 67 19.77 14.65 -3.31
CA LEU A 67 20.53 15.61 -2.50
C LEU A 67 21.17 16.74 -3.30
N THR A 68 21.33 16.61 -4.62
CA THR A 68 21.78 17.72 -5.47
C THR A 68 20.77 18.87 -5.44
N ASP A 69 21.25 20.11 -5.39
CA ASP A 69 20.45 21.32 -5.49
C ASP A 69 20.79 22.02 -6.82
N GLU A 70 20.12 21.64 -7.92
CA GLU A 70 20.24 22.43 -9.15
C GLU A 70 19.33 23.65 -9.04
N LEU A 71 19.93 24.83 -9.25
CA LEU A 71 19.22 26.10 -9.44
C LEU A 71 18.85 26.20 -10.92
N SER A 72 17.56 26.19 -11.25
CA SER A 72 17.12 26.67 -12.56
C SER A 72 17.07 28.20 -12.53
N GLU A 73 18.11 28.86 -13.05
CA GLU A 73 18.07 30.31 -13.27
C GLU A 73 17.17 30.60 -14.48
N VAL A 74 15.90 30.91 -14.22
CA VAL A 74 15.02 31.53 -15.21
C VAL A 74 14.78 32.97 -14.77
N LYS A 75 15.38 33.92 -15.51
CA LYS A 75 15.12 35.37 -15.48
C LYS A 75 14.71 35.91 -14.09
N SER A 76 15.71 36.23 -13.26
CA SER A 76 15.59 36.96 -11.99
C SER A 76 14.71 36.36 -10.89
N THR A 77 14.20 35.14 -11.04
CA THR A 77 13.37 34.46 -10.02
C THR A 77 13.92 33.06 -9.76
N LYS A 78 14.35 32.75 -8.54
CA LYS A 78 14.71 31.37 -8.17
C LYS A 78 13.43 30.54 -8.08
N VAL A 79 13.24 29.59 -8.99
CA VAL A 79 12.14 28.63 -8.93
C VAL A 79 12.70 27.31 -8.42
N TYR A 80 12.28 26.88 -7.23
CA TYR A 80 12.63 25.57 -6.70
C TYR A 80 11.63 24.54 -7.19
N GLU A 81 12.07 23.63 -8.06
CA GLU A 81 11.26 22.46 -8.42
C GLU A 81 11.37 21.35 -7.37
N GLN A 82 10.25 20.69 -7.09
CA GLN A 82 10.23 19.52 -6.23
C GLN A 82 10.99 18.36 -6.87
N ARG A 83 12.02 17.86 -6.19
CA ARG A 83 12.68 16.59 -6.58
C ARG A 83 11.90 15.41 -6.04
N LYS A 84 11.53 14.47 -6.92
CA LYS A 84 10.77 13.26 -6.57
C LYS A 84 11.61 12.02 -6.86
N VAL A 85 11.69 11.12 -5.89
CA VAL A 85 12.33 9.81 -6.03
C VAL A 85 11.46 8.74 -5.40
N LEU A 86 11.68 7.47 -5.75
CA LEU A 86 10.90 6.33 -5.25
C LEU A 86 11.82 5.24 -4.71
N VAL A 87 11.53 4.72 -3.54
CA VAL A 87 12.07 3.45 -3.03
C VAL A 87 10.99 2.39 -3.21
N THR A 88 11.34 1.27 -3.83
CA THR A 88 10.39 0.18 -4.07
C THR A 88 10.98 -1.17 -3.69
N ALA A 89 10.13 -1.98 -3.07
CA ALA A 89 10.41 -3.37 -2.79
C ALA A 89 9.11 -4.08 -2.39
N PRO A 90 9.01 -5.41 -2.59
CA PRO A 90 7.91 -6.18 -2.02
C PRO A 90 7.73 -5.97 -0.50
N CYS A 91 6.57 -6.35 0.02
CA CYS A 91 6.32 -6.34 1.46
C CYS A 91 7.41 -7.13 2.21
N GLN A 92 7.79 -6.67 3.40
CA GLN A 92 8.76 -7.35 4.28
C GLN A 92 10.21 -7.49 3.74
N VAL A 93 10.63 -6.65 2.79
CA VAL A 93 12.01 -6.61 2.23
C VAL A 93 12.90 -5.52 2.87
N GLY A 94 12.44 -4.86 3.95
CA GLY A 94 13.27 -3.91 4.69
C GLY A 94 13.12 -2.43 4.30
N LYS A 95 12.00 -2.04 3.68
CA LYS A 95 11.68 -0.63 3.35
C LYS A 95 11.84 0.34 4.52
N THR A 96 11.50 -0.09 5.75
CA THR A 96 11.70 0.75 6.94
C THR A 96 13.18 1.06 7.20
N ASN A 97 14.10 0.13 6.92
CA ASN A 97 15.54 0.39 7.07
C ASN A 97 16.00 1.39 6.01
N ALA A 98 15.53 1.25 4.77
CA ALA A 98 15.80 2.23 3.71
C ALA A 98 15.33 3.65 4.08
N ILE A 99 14.15 3.79 4.72
CA ILE A 99 13.70 5.08 5.27
C ILE A 99 14.71 5.62 6.29
N ILE A 100 15.17 4.79 7.23
CA ILE A 100 16.14 5.19 8.26
C ILE A 100 17.47 5.61 7.63
N ASP A 101 17.96 4.89 6.63
CA ASP A 101 19.22 5.21 5.94
C ASP A 101 19.13 6.56 5.22
N ILE A 102 18.01 6.83 4.53
CA ILE A 102 17.74 8.14 3.90
C ILE A 102 17.67 9.25 4.95
N VAL A 103 17.00 9.01 6.08
CA VAL A 103 16.91 9.98 7.19
C VAL A 103 18.31 10.33 7.71
N LYS A 104 19.17 9.32 7.92
CA LYS A 104 20.55 9.53 8.38
C LYS A 104 21.33 10.41 7.40
N ASP A 105 21.27 10.10 6.10
CA ASP A 105 21.99 10.86 5.08
C ASP A 105 21.46 12.29 4.91
N CYS A 106 20.15 12.51 5.11
CA CYS A 106 19.57 13.84 5.14
C CYS A 106 20.03 14.64 6.36
N VAL A 107 19.94 14.08 7.56
CA VAL A 107 20.33 14.75 8.81
C VAL A 107 21.83 15.07 8.82
N ALA A 108 22.67 14.13 8.37
CA ALA A 108 24.11 14.35 8.23
C ALA A 108 24.48 15.52 7.29
N ARG A 109 23.55 15.94 6.44
CA ARG A 109 23.70 17.07 5.50
C ARG A 109 22.92 18.32 5.90
N GLY A 110 22.38 18.36 7.12
CA GLY A 110 21.59 19.50 7.61
C GLY A 110 20.21 19.62 6.96
N ILE A 111 19.62 18.52 6.48
CA ILE A 111 18.30 18.51 5.86
C ILE A 111 17.29 17.96 6.87
N SER A 112 16.29 18.78 7.22
CA SER A 112 15.19 18.34 8.08
C SER A 112 14.25 17.39 7.35
N VAL A 113 13.66 16.44 8.08
CA VAL A 113 12.86 15.35 7.50
C VAL A 113 11.45 15.33 8.09
N VAL A 114 10.46 15.17 7.22
CA VAL A 114 9.07 14.82 7.59
C VAL A 114 8.79 13.43 7.07
N ILE A 115 8.41 12.52 7.95
CA ILE A 115 8.04 11.14 7.59
C ILE A 115 6.54 10.99 7.80
N SER A 116 5.81 10.75 6.71
CA SER A 116 4.38 10.42 6.74
C SER A 116 4.21 8.92 6.61
N SER A 117 3.42 8.32 7.49
CA SER A 117 2.88 6.95 7.29
C SER A 117 1.39 7.02 6.93
N ASP A 118 0.80 5.90 6.50
CA ASP A 118 -0.67 5.78 6.41
C ASP A 118 -1.33 6.20 7.74
N ASN A 119 -2.63 6.54 7.69
CA ASN A 119 -3.43 7.05 8.80
C ASN A 119 -3.75 5.97 9.86
N LYS A 120 -2.70 5.31 10.35
CA LYS A 120 -2.70 4.18 11.30
C LYS A 120 -1.62 4.40 12.36
N LYS A 121 -2.05 4.71 13.57
CA LYS A 121 -1.15 4.99 14.71
C LYS A 121 -0.16 3.87 15.01
N ASP A 122 -0.55 2.61 14.86
CA ASP A 122 0.31 1.46 15.16
C ASP A 122 1.53 1.39 14.22
N GLN A 123 1.33 1.70 12.93
CA GLN A 123 2.41 1.72 11.94
C GLN A 123 3.41 2.84 12.24
N MET A 124 2.91 4.06 12.46
CA MET A 124 3.73 5.19 12.88
C MET A 124 4.50 4.89 14.16
N SER A 125 3.86 4.26 15.14
CA SER A 125 4.51 3.89 16.41
C SER A 125 5.63 2.87 16.21
N GLN A 126 5.43 1.87 15.33
CA GLN A 126 6.47 0.90 14.99
C GLN A 126 7.64 1.55 14.25
N LEU A 127 7.36 2.43 13.29
CA LEU A 127 8.37 3.20 12.57
C LEU A 127 9.19 4.08 13.52
N PHE A 128 8.50 4.85 14.38
CA PHE A 128 9.13 5.75 15.34
C PHE A 128 10.01 4.99 16.35
N ARG A 129 9.55 3.85 16.89
CA ARG A 129 10.37 3.01 17.78
C ARG A 129 11.66 2.53 17.09
N ARG A 130 11.62 2.21 15.80
CA ARG A 130 12.80 1.80 15.03
C ARG A 130 13.73 2.98 14.76
N LEU A 131 13.16 4.15 14.47
CA LEU A 131 13.93 5.39 14.31
C LEU A 131 14.69 5.75 15.59
N VAL A 132 14.03 5.72 16.75
CA VAL A 132 14.68 6.00 18.06
C VAL A 132 15.87 5.07 18.31
N LYS A 133 15.73 3.77 18.02
CA LYS A 133 16.86 2.82 18.12
C LYS A 133 18.01 3.16 17.16
N ALA A 134 17.70 3.67 15.98
CA ALA A 134 18.72 4.11 15.02
C ALA A 134 19.44 5.37 15.50
N VAL A 135 18.71 6.27 16.16
CA VAL A 135 19.24 7.49 16.78
C VAL A 135 20.21 7.15 17.91
N GLU A 136 19.83 6.24 18.81
CA GLU A 136 20.69 5.74 19.89
C GLU A 136 21.98 5.11 19.35
N LYS A 137 21.90 4.42 18.20
CA LYS A 137 23.05 3.76 17.57
C LYS A 137 23.98 4.75 16.84
N HIS A 138 23.46 5.88 16.39
CA HIS A 138 24.14 6.86 15.54
C HIS A 138 24.05 8.26 16.15
N GLU A 139 24.29 8.36 17.47
CA GLU A 139 24.15 9.58 18.26
C GLU A 139 24.92 10.76 17.65
N GLU A 140 26.09 10.50 17.07
CA GLU A 140 26.94 11.49 16.42
C GLU A 140 26.27 12.19 15.24
N ILE A 141 25.41 11.48 14.49
CA ILE A 141 24.67 12.03 13.34
C ILE A 141 23.48 12.84 13.83
N PHE A 142 22.80 12.36 14.86
CA PHE A 142 21.54 12.92 15.34
C PHE A 142 21.67 13.89 16.52
N ARG A 143 22.88 14.15 17.01
CA ARG A 143 23.14 15.01 18.18
C ARG A 143 22.46 16.37 18.09
N ASP A 144 22.38 16.92 16.89
CA ASP A 144 21.82 18.25 16.59
C ASP A 144 20.48 18.14 15.82
N CYS A 145 19.70 17.10 16.15
CA CYS A 145 18.45 16.79 15.50
C CYS A 145 17.30 16.61 16.50
N PHE A 146 16.25 17.43 16.36
CA PHE A 146 15.03 17.28 17.15
C PHE A 146 14.10 16.21 16.57
N ILE A 147 13.81 15.15 17.32
CA ILE A 147 13.06 14.00 16.81
C ILE A 147 11.75 13.84 17.58
N THR A 148 10.62 13.86 16.86
CA THR A 148 9.31 13.81 17.51
C THR A 148 8.21 13.23 16.62
N THR A 149 7.03 13.04 17.20
CA THR A 149 5.79 12.76 16.47
C THR A 149 4.79 13.88 16.71
N VAL A 150 3.87 14.12 15.78
CA VAL A 150 2.85 15.19 15.92
C VAL A 150 1.95 15.01 17.15
N ASP A 151 1.73 13.76 17.58
CA ASP A 151 0.92 13.45 18.76
C ASP A 151 1.71 13.62 20.08
N ASN A 152 3.02 13.86 20.03
CA ASN A 152 3.85 14.05 21.20
C ASN A 152 3.65 15.48 21.76
N LYS A 153 3.57 15.61 23.09
CA LYS A 153 3.47 16.92 23.76
C LYS A 153 4.64 17.85 23.40
N ASN A 154 5.82 17.29 23.17
CA ASN A 154 7.02 18.04 22.81
C ASN A 154 6.94 18.67 21.40
N PHE A 155 6.01 18.21 20.55
CA PHE A 155 5.82 18.78 19.21
C PHE A 155 5.42 20.26 19.28
N GLU A 156 4.69 20.69 20.31
CA GLU A 156 4.28 22.08 20.41
C GLU A 156 5.47 23.05 20.58
N ASN A 157 6.52 22.59 21.26
CA ASN A 157 7.74 23.35 21.57
C ASN A 157 8.80 23.27 20.46
N ILE A 158 8.49 22.65 19.32
CA ILE A 158 9.48 22.44 18.25
C ILE A 158 10.10 23.76 17.75
N VAL A 159 9.31 24.83 17.66
CA VAL A 159 9.79 26.14 17.21
C VAL A 159 10.87 26.67 18.16
N ASP A 160 10.60 26.63 19.46
CA ASP A 160 11.53 27.11 20.49
C ASP A 160 12.81 26.27 20.53
N ASN A 161 12.68 24.94 20.42
CA ASN A 161 13.81 24.02 20.40
C ASN A 161 14.70 24.24 19.16
N MET A 162 14.11 24.48 17.98
CA MET A 162 14.86 24.78 16.75
C MET A 162 15.54 26.16 16.78
N ASN A 163 15.04 27.10 17.59
CA ASN A 163 15.66 28.41 17.74
C ASN A 163 16.84 28.41 18.74
N THR A 164 16.95 27.38 19.59
CA THR A 164 17.85 27.40 20.76
C THR A 164 18.85 26.25 20.81
N GLU A 165 18.47 25.05 20.37
CA GLU A 165 19.20 23.82 20.67
C GLU A 165 19.51 22.97 19.42
N TYR A 166 18.65 23.00 18.40
CA TYR A 166 18.74 22.09 17.25
C TYR A 166 18.80 22.80 15.90
N SER A 167 19.59 22.28 14.97
CA SER A 167 19.67 22.77 13.58
C SER A 167 18.81 21.98 12.59
N THR A 168 18.43 20.75 12.92
CA THR A 168 17.57 19.90 12.09
C THR A 168 16.45 19.25 12.90
N PHE A 169 15.43 18.75 12.21
CA PHE A 169 14.38 17.95 12.83
C PHE A 169 14.03 16.69 12.04
N VAL A 170 13.48 15.68 12.72
CA VAL A 170 12.73 14.57 12.13
C VAL A 170 11.35 14.50 12.78
N ILE A 171 10.30 14.76 11.98
CA ILE A 171 8.91 14.73 12.44
C ILE A 171 8.18 13.56 11.80
N CYS A 172 7.63 12.65 12.60
CA CYS A 172 6.71 11.63 12.11
C CYS A 172 5.25 12.08 12.23
N CYS A 173 4.48 11.94 11.15
CA CYS A 173 3.06 12.23 11.10
C CYS A 173 2.25 11.14 10.38
N LEU A 174 0.95 11.15 10.60
CA LEU A 174 -0.03 10.34 9.89
C LEU A 174 -0.51 11.07 8.63
N ASP A 175 -0.82 10.34 7.57
CA ASP A 175 -1.42 10.84 6.33
C ASP A 175 -2.89 11.25 6.53
N ASN A 176 -3.11 12.31 7.29
CA ASN A 176 -4.41 12.94 7.49
C ASN A 176 -4.29 14.47 7.48
N LYS A 177 -5.40 15.11 7.11
CA LYS A 177 -5.51 16.57 6.98
C LYS A 177 -4.93 17.30 8.20
N THR A 178 -5.30 16.88 9.40
CA THR A 178 -4.98 17.58 10.64
C THR A 178 -3.49 17.57 10.94
N GLN A 179 -2.84 16.40 10.88
CA GLN A 179 -1.41 16.33 11.19
C GLN A 179 -0.55 16.96 10.10
N ILE A 180 -0.89 16.77 8.81
CA ILE A 180 -0.17 17.42 7.70
C ILE A 180 -0.21 18.94 7.85
N GLN A 181 -1.39 19.50 8.16
CA GLN A 181 -1.56 20.94 8.39
C GLN A 181 -0.68 21.44 9.54
N LYS A 182 -0.70 20.77 10.69
CA LYS A 182 0.11 21.15 11.86
C LYS A 182 1.61 21.17 11.57
N VAL A 183 2.10 20.15 10.86
CA VAL A 183 3.52 20.05 10.50
C VAL A 183 3.93 21.20 9.60
N TYR A 184 3.15 21.44 8.56
CA TYR A 184 3.33 22.57 7.64
C TYR A 184 3.40 23.92 8.37
N GLU A 185 2.45 24.20 9.26
CA GLU A 185 2.37 25.47 10.00
C GLU A 185 3.62 25.70 10.86
N LYS A 186 4.06 24.68 11.60
CA LYS A 186 5.27 24.78 12.44
C LYS A 186 6.53 24.96 11.59
N ILE A 187 6.63 24.25 10.47
CA ILE A 187 7.76 24.36 9.53
C ILE A 187 7.87 25.78 8.99
N ASN A 188 6.76 26.38 8.54
CA ASN A 188 6.77 27.76 8.07
C ASN A 188 7.29 28.72 9.13
N VAL A 189 6.81 28.62 10.38
CA VAL A 189 7.26 29.48 11.48
C VAL A 189 8.76 29.31 11.77
N ILE A 190 9.28 28.08 11.76
CA ILE A 190 10.72 27.81 11.97
C ILE A 190 11.55 28.54 10.91
N TYR A 191 11.15 28.48 9.65
CA TYR A 191 11.93 29.06 8.56
C TYR A 191 11.73 30.57 8.38
N GLU A 192 10.57 31.10 8.75
CA GLU A 192 10.34 32.56 8.87
C GLU A 192 11.23 33.16 9.98
N ASN A 193 11.30 32.52 11.15
CA ASN A 193 12.08 33.00 12.30
C ASN A 193 13.60 32.94 12.08
N ASN A 194 14.09 31.92 11.38
CA ASN A 194 15.52 31.69 11.21
C ASN A 194 16.18 32.55 10.12
N GLY A 195 15.45 33.46 9.47
CA GLY A 195 16.00 34.39 8.47
C GLY A 195 16.69 33.69 7.29
N THR A 196 16.37 32.41 7.05
CA THR A 196 17.03 31.59 6.04
C THR A 196 16.57 32.01 4.65
N ASN A 197 17.24 33.01 4.10
CA ASN A 197 17.11 33.42 2.70
C ASN A 197 17.42 32.24 1.78
N GLY A 198 16.38 31.51 1.35
CA GLY A 198 16.36 30.66 0.16
C GLY A 198 17.14 29.34 0.17
N ASN A 199 17.72 28.88 1.29
CA ASN A 199 18.53 27.63 1.33
C ASN A 199 18.01 26.57 2.32
N ALA A 200 16.84 26.79 2.92
CA ALA A 200 16.20 25.83 3.80
C ALA A 200 15.73 24.59 3.02
N ARG A 201 16.06 23.40 3.53
CA ARG A 201 15.78 22.11 2.86
C ARG A 201 14.92 21.24 3.75
N VAL A 202 13.82 20.73 3.19
CA VAL A 202 12.98 19.73 3.84
C VAL A 202 12.82 18.52 2.93
N CYS A 203 13.10 17.33 3.47
CA CYS A 203 12.83 16.06 2.82
C CYS A 203 11.52 15.46 3.36
N ILE A 204 10.55 15.24 2.48
CA ILE A 204 9.29 14.58 2.80
C ILE A 204 9.40 13.12 2.36
N ILE A 205 9.30 12.19 3.31
CA ILE A 205 9.26 10.76 3.05
C ILE A 205 7.82 10.28 3.24
N ASN A 206 7.18 9.85 2.16
CA ASN A 206 5.85 9.24 2.17
C ASN A 206 5.99 7.71 2.18
N ASP A 207 5.87 7.10 3.37
CA ASP A 207 5.75 5.64 3.54
C ASP A 207 4.36 5.17 3.10
N GLU A 208 4.29 3.99 2.49
CA GLU A 208 3.13 3.50 1.72
C GLU A 208 2.67 4.56 0.70
N GLY A 209 3.60 5.02 -0.15
CA GLY A 209 3.41 6.13 -1.09
C GLY A 209 2.18 5.98 -1.99
N ASP A 210 1.78 4.75 -2.32
CA ASP A 210 0.57 4.44 -3.06
C ASP A 210 -0.71 4.87 -2.32
N THR A 211 -0.69 4.84 -0.98
CA THR A 211 -1.82 5.29 -0.17
C THR A 211 -1.91 6.81 -0.10
N THR A 212 -0.77 7.52 -0.22
CA THR A 212 -0.73 8.99 -0.23
C THR A 212 -1.19 9.58 -1.57
N THR A 213 -1.04 8.85 -2.67
CA THR A 213 -1.52 9.24 -4.00
C THR A 213 -3.00 8.88 -4.17
N LYS A 214 -3.89 9.79 -3.77
CA LYS A 214 -5.34 9.53 -3.72
C LYS A 214 -6.15 10.11 -4.88
N ALA A 215 -5.53 10.92 -5.72
CA ALA A 215 -6.16 11.53 -6.89
C ALA A 215 -5.16 11.69 -8.05
N ARG A 216 -5.67 11.71 -9.28
CA ARG A 216 -4.89 11.87 -10.52
C ARG A 216 -4.11 13.18 -10.57
N ASN A 217 -4.74 14.31 -10.24
CA ASN A 217 -4.03 15.59 -10.18
C ASN A 217 -3.19 15.64 -8.89
N VAL A 218 -1.87 15.69 -9.05
CA VAL A 218 -0.88 15.67 -7.95
C VAL A 218 -0.20 17.03 -7.73
N SER A 219 -0.58 18.06 -8.49
CA SER A 219 0.09 19.36 -8.52
C SER A 219 -0.84 20.51 -8.09
N GLU A 220 -2.15 20.37 -8.31
CA GLU A 220 -3.14 21.41 -8.04
C GLU A 220 -4.30 20.89 -7.20
N ILE A 221 -4.86 21.80 -6.40
CA ILE A 221 -6.05 21.53 -5.58
C ILE A 221 -7.28 21.72 -6.46
N ILE A 222 -8.01 20.63 -6.69
CA ILE A 222 -9.26 20.62 -7.47
C ILE A 222 -10.43 20.09 -6.64
N LEU A 223 -11.65 20.39 -7.10
CA LEU A 223 -12.88 19.93 -6.46
C LEU A 223 -12.95 18.39 -6.48
N GLY A 224 -13.43 17.78 -5.40
CA GLY A 224 -13.61 16.33 -5.29
C GLY A 224 -12.36 15.53 -4.86
N GLN A 225 -11.18 16.16 -4.75
CA GLN A 225 -9.99 15.48 -4.22
C GLN A 225 -10.14 15.12 -2.72
N PRO A 226 -9.54 14.01 -2.27
CA PRO A 226 -9.43 13.69 -0.85
C PRO A 226 -8.68 14.76 -0.05
N GLU A 227 -9.14 15.06 1.16
CA GLU A 227 -8.61 16.18 1.95
C GLU A 227 -7.13 16.05 2.31
N SER A 228 -6.62 14.84 2.64
CA SER A 228 -5.19 14.67 2.93
C SER A 228 -4.32 14.89 1.68
N HIS A 229 -4.81 14.48 0.50
CA HIS A 229 -4.14 14.72 -0.77
C HIS A 229 -4.02 16.21 -1.08
N LYS A 230 -5.12 16.98 -0.90
CA LYS A 230 -5.09 18.44 -1.02
C LYS A 230 -4.06 19.08 -0.09
N LYS A 231 -3.95 18.58 1.16
CA LYS A 231 -2.98 19.10 2.13
C LYS A 231 -1.53 18.82 1.78
N TRP A 232 -1.22 17.69 1.14
CA TRP A 232 0.12 17.47 0.60
C TRP A 232 0.44 18.44 -0.54
N ILE A 233 -0.50 18.68 -1.46
CA ILE A 233 -0.34 19.67 -2.53
C ILE A 233 -0.13 21.06 -1.94
N GLU A 234 -0.97 21.46 -0.98
CA GLU A 234 -0.86 22.74 -0.28
C GLU A 234 0.49 22.88 0.43
N PHE A 235 0.92 21.84 1.15
CA PHE A 235 2.19 21.84 1.87
C PHE A 235 3.36 22.04 0.91
N VAL A 236 3.41 21.29 -0.19
CA VAL A 236 4.48 21.42 -1.19
C VAL A 236 4.46 22.80 -1.84
N ASN A 237 3.30 23.24 -2.36
CA ASN A 237 3.20 24.48 -3.11
C ASN A 237 3.51 25.71 -2.25
N LYS A 238 3.00 25.75 -1.01
CA LYS A 238 3.25 26.86 -0.07
C LYS A 238 4.70 26.90 0.40
N THR A 239 5.27 25.74 0.70
CA THR A 239 6.66 25.67 1.18
C THR A 239 7.64 26.08 0.08
N ILE A 240 7.40 25.69 -1.17
CA ILE A 240 8.17 26.15 -2.34
C ILE A 240 8.02 27.68 -2.54
N SER A 241 6.81 28.22 -2.43
CA SER A 241 6.59 29.67 -2.58
C SER A 241 7.20 30.50 -1.45
N ASN A 242 7.43 29.89 -0.28
CA ASN A 242 8.23 30.47 0.81
C ASN A 242 9.75 30.36 0.58
N GLY A 243 10.20 29.82 -0.56
CA GLY A 243 11.61 29.73 -0.93
C GLY A 243 12.35 28.53 -0.34
N LEU A 244 11.64 27.51 0.15
CA LEU A 244 12.25 26.28 0.65
C LEU A 244 12.42 25.27 -0.49
N ILE A 245 13.51 24.49 -0.39
CA ILE A 245 13.79 23.37 -1.28
C ILE A 245 13.08 22.12 -0.73
N ILE A 246 12.08 21.64 -1.46
CA ILE A 246 11.38 20.39 -1.13
C ILE A 246 11.96 19.21 -1.90
N LYS A 247 12.42 18.21 -1.15
CA LYS A 247 12.80 16.89 -1.63
C LYS A 247 11.68 15.91 -1.24
N ARG A 248 11.25 15.04 -2.14
CA ARG A 248 10.14 14.09 -1.90
C ARG A 248 10.57 12.67 -2.24
N VAL A 249 10.46 11.79 -1.25
CA VAL A 249 10.75 10.36 -1.35
C VAL A 249 9.45 9.62 -1.16
N PHE A 250 9.05 8.83 -2.15
CA PHE A 250 7.97 7.86 -2.00
C PHE A 250 8.55 6.51 -1.65
N VAL A 251 7.92 5.77 -0.74
CA VAL A 251 8.32 4.41 -0.38
C VAL A 251 7.11 3.51 -0.54
N SER A 252 7.11 2.57 -1.48
CA SER A 252 5.92 1.77 -1.80
C SER A 252 6.24 0.31 -2.13
N ALA A 253 5.31 -0.59 -1.84
CA ALA A 253 5.34 -1.97 -2.33
C ALA A 253 4.64 -2.14 -3.69
N THR A 254 3.73 -1.23 -4.02
CA THR A 254 2.91 -1.20 -5.24
C THR A 254 3.09 0.18 -5.86
N PRO A 255 4.21 0.40 -6.59
CA PRO A 255 4.68 1.72 -6.98
C PRO A 255 3.98 2.32 -8.21
N GLU A 256 3.15 1.58 -8.92
CA GLU A 256 2.59 1.98 -10.22
C GLU A 256 1.90 3.36 -10.18
N ASN A 257 1.05 3.64 -9.19
CA ASN A 257 0.41 4.95 -9.14
C ASN A 257 1.40 6.10 -8.89
N VAL A 258 2.47 5.86 -8.13
CA VAL A 258 3.55 6.82 -7.93
C VAL A 258 4.32 7.02 -9.24
N ILE A 259 4.64 5.93 -9.95
CA ILE A 259 5.38 5.96 -11.22
C ILE A 259 4.62 6.76 -12.27
N TYR A 260 3.35 6.41 -12.51
CA TYR A 260 2.57 7.00 -13.59
C TYR A 260 2.07 8.43 -13.26
N LEU A 261 1.73 8.73 -11.99
CA LEU A 261 1.19 10.04 -11.61
C LEU A 261 2.24 11.02 -11.10
N HIS A 262 3.14 10.59 -10.21
CA HIS A 262 4.17 11.48 -9.64
C HIS A 262 5.43 11.56 -10.49
N LYS A 263 5.71 10.54 -11.32
CA LYS A 263 6.87 10.44 -12.23
C LYS A 263 8.21 10.72 -11.52
N PRO A 264 8.56 9.93 -10.48
CA PRO A 264 9.80 10.11 -9.72
C PRO A 264 11.01 9.88 -10.63
N LYS A 265 11.99 10.78 -10.63
CA LYS A 265 13.08 10.73 -11.62
C LYS A 265 13.98 9.51 -11.49
N TYR A 266 14.20 9.04 -10.26
CA TYR A 266 15.00 7.86 -9.95
C TYR A 266 14.25 6.92 -9.02
N VAL A 267 14.49 5.62 -9.22
CA VAL A 267 13.95 4.54 -8.40
C VAL A 267 15.08 3.78 -7.72
N TRP A 268 14.99 3.59 -6.42
CA TRP A 268 15.81 2.66 -5.65
C TRP A 268 15.05 1.35 -5.44
N GLU A 269 15.42 0.31 -6.17
CA GLU A 269 14.91 -1.05 -5.94
C GLU A 269 15.73 -1.71 -4.83
N LEU A 270 15.07 -2.08 -3.72
CA LEU A 270 15.79 -2.77 -2.65
C LEU A 270 16.09 -4.22 -3.05
N PRO A 271 17.30 -4.73 -2.74
CA PRO A 271 17.66 -6.10 -3.05
C PRO A 271 16.74 -7.08 -2.30
N ILE A 272 16.11 -7.99 -3.05
CA ILE A 272 15.25 -9.03 -2.48
C ILE A 272 16.13 -10.15 -1.88
N PRO A 273 16.03 -10.45 -0.57
CA PRO A 273 16.81 -11.51 0.06
C PRO A 273 16.56 -12.88 -0.58
N ALA A 274 17.58 -13.74 -0.65
CA ALA A 274 17.46 -15.08 -1.22
C ALA A 274 16.44 -15.97 -0.49
N ASN A 275 16.25 -15.73 0.82
CA ASN A 275 15.26 -16.42 1.64
C ASN A 275 13.85 -15.82 1.54
N TYR A 276 13.60 -14.85 0.66
CA TYR A 276 12.26 -14.31 0.47
C TYR A 276 11.32 -15.33 -0.20
N VAL A 277 10.12 -15.44 0.34
CA VAL A 277 9.01 -16.21 -0.22
C VAL A 277 8.12 -15.27 -1.01
N SER A 278 8.21 -15.35 -2.33
CA SER A 278 7.45 -14.53 -3.29
C SER A 278 6.18 -15.23 -3.78
N SER A 279 5.36 -14.50 -4.54
CA SER A 279 4.07 -14.94 -5.08
C SER A 279 4.12 -16.27 -5.85
N ASN A 280 5.20 -16.54 -6.58
CA ASN A 280 5.41 -17.80 -7.32
C ASN A 280 5.62 -19.04 -6.42
N LYS A 281 5.87 -18.86 -5.12
CA LYS A 281 5.99 -19.95 -4.14
C LYS A 281 4.70 -20.21 -3.36
N ILE A 282 3.61 -19.48 -3.67
CA ILE A 282 2.30 -19.72 -3.07
C ILE A 282 1.62 -20.87 -3.81
N HIS A 283 1.21 -21.89 -3.07
CA HIS A 283 0.35 -22.95 -3.57
C HIS A 283 -1.12 -22.49 -3.58
N PHE A 284 -1.65 -22.30 -4.77
CA PHE A 284 -3.05 -21.93 -4.99
C PHE A 284 -3.96 -23.16 -4.94
N THR A 285 -5.10 -23.03 -4.26
CA THR A 285 -6.21 -23.97 -4.34
C THR A 285 -7.49 -23.18 -4.62
N GLU A 286 -8.11 -23.46 -5.75
CA GLU A 286 -9.36 -22.81 -6.13
C GLU A 286 -10.47 -23.15 -5.11
N GLN A 287 -11.14 -22.12 -4.63
CA GLN A 287 -12.29 -22.22 -3.74
C GLN A 287 -13.38 -21.28 -4.24
N ASN A 288 -14.52 -21.84 -4.65
CA ASN A 288 -15.68 -21.06 -5.10
C ASN A 288 -16.78 -20.96 -4.03
N ASN A 289 -16.88 -21.98 -3.16
CA ASN A 289 -17.84 -22.00 -2.07
C ASN A 289 -17.19 -21.56 -0.74
N PHE A 290 -17.61 -20.41 -0.19
CA PHE A 290 -17.10 -19.89 1.08
C PHE A 290 -18.12 -20.01 2.22
N ASP A 291 -19.06 -20.96 2.12
CA ASP A 291 -19.94 -21.28 3.23
C ASP A 291 -19.16 -21.78 4.46
N THR A 292 -19.78 -21.68 5.63
CA THR A 292 -19.13 -22.04 6.91
C THR A 292 -18.60 -23.49 6.92
N HIS A 293 -19.32 -24.43 6.28
CA HIS A 293 -18.92 -25.84 6.29
C HIS A 293 -17.63 -26.07 5.47
N SER A 294 -17.55 -25.46 4.29
CA SER A 294 -16.42 -25.51 3.38
C SER A 294 -15.19 -24.89 4.02
N ILE A 295 -15.35 -23.72 4.64
CA ILE A 295 -14.26 -23.02 5.35
C ILE A 295 -13.74 -23.86 6.51
N LEU A 296 -14.62 -24.42 7.35
CA LEU A 296 -14.22 -25.29 8.46
C LEU A 296 -13.46 -26.55 7.97
N ARG A 297 -13.83 -27.11 6.81
CA ARG A 297 -13.11 -28.24 6.21
C ARG A 297 -11.69 -27.85 5.80
N ILE A 298 -11.51 -26.67 5.19
CA ILE A 298 -10.19 -26.13 4.86
C ILE A 298 -9.36 -25.95 6.13
N ILE A 299 -9.90 -25.26 7.14
CA ILE A 299 -9.17 -25.01 8.38
C ILE A 299 -8.77 -26.33 9.07
N LYS A 300 -9.65 -27.33 9.14
CA LYS A 300 -9.33 -28.66 9.69
C LYS A 300 -8.16 -29.33 8.97
N ARG A 301 -8.15 -29.30 7.64
CA ARG A 301 -7.03 -29.82 6.83
C ARG A 301 -5.74 -29.08 7.14
N GLU A 302 -5.80 -27.75 7.15
CA GLU A 302 -4.64 -26.88 7.34
C GLU A 302 -4.06 -26.97 8.76
N VAL A 303 -4.89 -27.23 9.77
CA VAL A 303 -4.47 -27.51 11.15
C VAL A 303 -3.69 -28.83 11.23
N THR A 304 -4.19 -29.89 10.57
CA THR A 304 -3.48 -31.18 10.54
C THR A 304 -2.11 -31.06 9.88
N LEU A 305 -2.02 -30.33 8.76
CA LEU A 305 -0.75 -30.12 8.07
C LEU A 305 0.27 -29.31 8.89
N ARG A 306 -0.20 -28.40 9.75
CA ARG A 306 0.66 -27.50 10.55
C ARG A 306 0.97 -28.00 11.95
N LYS A 307 0.53 -29.21 12.33
CA LYS A 307 0.66 -29.70 13.70
C LYS A 307 2.12 -29.73 14.19
N GLU A 308 3.06 -30.02 13.28
CA GLU A 308 4.50 -30.08 13.58
C GLU A 308 5.20 -28.76 13.26
N GLU A 309 4.92 -28.19 12.09
CA GLU A 309 5.56 -26.99 11.53
C GLU A 309 5.10 -25.67 12.18
N GLY A 310 3.90 -25.63 12.75
CA GLY A 310 3.26 -24.40 13.21
C GLY A 310 2.86 -23.45 12.08
N GLY A 311 2.25 -22.33 12.45
CA GLY A 311 1.90 -21.26 11.51
C GLY A 311 0.57 -20.60 11.81
N ILE A 312 0.38 -19.44 11.16
CA ILE A 312 -0.83 -18.65 11.27
C ILE A 312 -1.70 -18.89 10.02
N ILE A 313 -2.96 -19.26 10.24
CA ILE A 313 -4.02 -19.34 9.24
C ILE A 313 -4.78 -18.01 9.29
N LEU A 314 -4.83 -17.30 8.17
CA LEU A 314 -5.59 -16.07 8.01
C LEU A 314 -6.94 -16.39 7.36
N TYR A 315 -8.04 -16.01 8.02
CA TYR A 315 -9.38 -16.05 7.43
C TYR A 315 -9.90 -14.63 7.26
N CYS A 316 -9.89 -14.17 6.02
CA CYS A 316 -10.27 -12.82 5.62
C CYS A 316 -11.76 -12.80 5.27
N VAL A 317 -12.57 -12.14 6.10
CA VAL A 317 -14.02 -11.98 5.91
C VAL A 317 -14.36 -10.57 5.43
N GLU A 318 -15.38 -10.36 4.60
CA GLU A 318 -15.75 -9.01 4.14
C GLU A 318 -16.67 -8.26 5.12
N ARG A 319 -16.81 -6.95 4.90
CA ARG A 319 -17.80 -6.10 5.55
C ARG A 319 -19.11 -6.23 4.78
N ASN A 320 -20.11 -6.96 5.32
CA ASN A 320 -21.48 -6.85 4.81
C ASN A 320 -21.90 -5.37 4.93
N LYS A 321 -22.25 -4.76 3.80
CA LYS A 321 -22.74 -3.37 3.73
C LYS A 321 -24.23 -3.27 4.05
N ASP A 322 -24.93 -4.39 4.01
CA ASP A 322 -26.35 -4.45 4.29
C ASP A 322 -26.59 -4.77 5.77
N GLU A 323 -27.38 -3.88 6.37
CA GLU A 323 -28.14 -3.99 7.60
C GLU A 323 -27.49 -3.55 8.94
N SER A 324 -28.36 -2.85 9.68
CA SER A 324 -28.27 -2.15 10.95
C SER A 324 -27.82 -2.97 12.17
N ASP A 325 -27.21 -4.13 11.98
CA ASP A 325 -26.72 -4.98 13.06
C ASP A 325 -25.20 -4.89 13.19
N GLU A 326 -24.74 -3.83 13.85
CA GLU A 326 -23.32 -3.59 14.18
C GLU A 326 -22.67 -4.72 15.01
N ALA A 327 -23.41 -5.76 15.40
CA ALA A 327 -22.95 -6.91 16.20
C ALA A 327 -22.84 -8.25 15.42
N ILE A 328 -23.29 -8.38 14.17
CA ILE A 328 -23.55 -9.72 13.57
C ILE A 328 -22.40 -10.34 12.72
N GLY A 329 -21.33 -9.64 12.35
CA GLY A 329 -20.34 -10.17 11.39
C GLY A 329 -19.21 -11.06 11.98
N GLN A 330 -18.15 -10.43 12.50
CA GLN A 330 -16.90 -11.13 12.87
C GLN A 330 -17.01 -11.96 14.14
N ILE A 331 -17.68 -11.45 15.17
CA ILE A 331 -17.80 -12.18 16.45
C ILE A 331 -18.66 -13.42 16.25
N ASN A 332 -19.70 -13.37 15.40
CA ASN A 332 -20.47 -14.55 15.05
C ASN A 332 -19.65 -15.55 14.25
N VAL A 333 -18.85 -15.10 13.28
CA VAL A 333 -17.91 -15.97 12.57
C VAL A 333 -16.89 -16.57 13.54
N PHE A 334 -16.38 -15.79 14.50
CA PHE A 334 -15.48 -16.26 15.54
C PHE A 334 -16.14 -17.31 16.43
N MET A 335 -17.32 -17.03 16.96
CA MET A 335 -18.08 -17.92 17.84
C MET A 335 -18.56 -19.18 17.09
N SER A 336 -18.98 -19.06 15.83
CA SER A 336 -19.35 -20.20 14.99
C SER A 336 -18.14 -21.07 14.67
N THR A 337 -16.98 -20.45 14.40
CA THR A 337 -15.71 -21.14 14.22
C THR A 337 -15.30 -21.85 15.51
N LEU A 338 -15.40 -21.20 16.67
CA LEU A 338 -15.11 -21.82 17.96
C LEU A 338 -15.97 -23.06 18.23
N LYS A 339 -17.27 -23.00 17.91
CA LYS A 339 -18.18 -24.13 18.03
C LYS A 339 -17.83 -25.26 17.05
N GLY A 340 -17.59 -24.93 15.78
CA GLY A 340 -17.28 -25.90 14.70
C GLY A 340 -15.90 -26.55 14.80
N MET A 341 -14.99 -25.95 15.57
CA MET A 341 -13.60 -26.37 15.71
C MET A 341 -13.30 -27.07 17.05
N LYS A 342 -14.33 -27.45 17.83
CA LYS A 342 -14.13 -28.01 19.18
C LYS A 342 -13.22 -29.24 19.23
N SER A 343 -13.20 -30.04 18.17
CA SER A 343 -12.46 -31.30 18.03
C SER A 343 -11.21 -31.20 17.15
N THR A 344 -10.63 -30.00 16.98
CA THR A 344 -9.44 -29.78 16.13
C THR A 344 -8.17 -29.59 16.95
N GLY A 345 -7.01 -29.89 16.35
CA GLY A 345 -5.69 -29.65 16.95
C GLY A 345 -5.21 -28.19 16.90
N LEU A 346 -6.15 -27.25 16.91
CA LEU A 346 -5.88 -25.81 16.82
C LEU A 346 -5.62 -25.25 18.23
N ASP A 347 -4.58 -24.44 18.40
CA ASP A 347 -4.20 -23.96 19.73
C ASP A 347 -4.96 -22.70 20.14
N ALA A 348 -5.13 -21.77 19.19
CA ALA A 348 -5.75 -20.47 19.42
C ALA A 348 -6.60 -20.02 18.22
N VAL A 349 -7.81 -19.53 18.50
CA VAL A 349 -8.58 -18.72 17.54
C VAL A 349 -8.51 -17.29 18.02
N THR A 350 -8.23 -16.36 17.10
CA THR A 350 -8.12 -14.93 17.39
C THR A 350 -8.92 -14.10 16.40
N VAL A 351 -9.47 -12.99 16.89
CA VAL A 351 -9.98 -11.90 16.06
C VAL A 351 -9.16 -10.66 16.32
N TYR A 352 -8.76 -10.00 15.23
CA TYR A 352 -8.11 -8.71 15.27
C TYR A 352 -8.96 -7.66 14.57
N ASN A 353 -9.38 -6.64 15.32
CA ASN A 353 -10.29 -5.59 14.83
C ASN A 353 -9.98 -4.25 15.50
N SER A 354 -10.94 -3.31 15.54
CA SER A 354 -10.71 -1.95 16.04
C SER A 354 -10.76 -1.81 17.57
N ASP A 355 -11.37 -2.76 18.29
CA ASP A 355 -11.50 -2.72 19.76
C ASP A 355 -10.45 -3.57 20.50
N GLY A 356 -9.56 -4.23 19.76
CA GLY A 356 -8.38 -4.89 20.29
C GLY A 356 -8.15 -6.28 19.70
N ILE A 357 -7.57 -7.17 20.50
CA ILE A 357 -7.34 -8.57 20.15
C ILE A 357 -8.22 -9.44 21.05
N LYS A 358 -9.04 -10.30 20.45
CA LYS A 358 -9.79 -11.34 21.17
C LYS A 358 -9.15 -12.68 20.89
N VAL A 359 -8.88 -13.48 21.91
CA VAL A 359 -8.25 -14.79 21.77
C VAL A 359 -8.95 -15.84 22.61
N ALA A 360 -9.24 -16.98 21.99
CA ALA A 360 -9.73 -18.17 22.65
C ALA A 360 -8.65 -19.26 22.57
N LEU A 361 -8.11 -19.64 23.72
CA LEU A 361 -7.10 -20.68 23.87
C LEU A 361 -7.77 -22.01 24.18
N ARG A 362 -7.45 -23.03 23.39
CA ARG A 362 -8.16 -24.32 23.44
C ARG A 362 -7.74 -25.20 24.61
N LEU A 363 -6.48 -25.10 25.03
CA LEU A 363 -5.96 -25.86 26.16
C LEU A 363 -5.94 -24.98 27.40
N LYS A 364 -6.49 -25.49 28.51
CA LYS A 364 -6.47 -24.80 29.82
C LYS A 364 -5.05 -24.40 30.23
N ARG A 365 -4.06 -25.26 29.98
CA ARG A 365 -2.64 -24.97 30.24
C ARG A 365 -2.16 -23.74 29.46
N LEU A 366 -2.47 -23.65 28.17
CA LEU A 366 -2.08 -22.51 27.34
C LEU A 366 -2.75 -21.22 27.84
N LYS A 367 -4.04 -21.30 28.21
CA LYS A 367 -4.79 -20.17 28.80
C LYS A 367 -4.10 -19.64 30.06
N THR A 368 -3.77 -20.53 31.00
CA THR A 368 -3.08 -20.13 32.25
C THR A 368 -1.72 -19.50 31.96
N LEU A 369 -0.90 -20.11 31.11
CA LEU A 369 0.42 -19.56 30.75
C LEU A 369 0.31 -18.20 30.05
N PHE A 370 -0.70 -18.03 29.21
CA PHE A 370 -0.95 -16.77 28.51
C PHE A 370 -1.35 -15.66 29.48
N VAL A 371 -2.29 -15.93 30.38
CA VAL A 371 -2.74 -14.98 31.39
C VAL A 371 -1.58 -14.55 32.28
N ASN A 372 -0.79 -15.50 32.80
CA ASN A 372 0.39 -15.17 33.61
C ASN A 372 1.34 -14.22 32.86
N LYS A 373 1.57 -14.43 31.57
CA LYS A 373 2.41 -13.54 30.76
C LYS A 373 1.81 -12.15 30.55
N LEU A 374 0.49 -12.03 30.44
CA LEU A 374 -0.18 -10.73 30.36
C LEU A 374 0.02 -9.97 31.68
N GLU A 375 -0.16 -10.65 32.81
CA GLU A 375 0.03 -10.10 34.15
C GLU A 375 1.50 -9.70 34.40
N ASP A 376 2.47 -10.55 34.04
CA ASP A 376 3.92 -10.28 34.15
C ASP A 376 4.33 -9.00 33.39
N GLN A 377 3.65 -8.71 32.28
CA GLN A 377 3.90 -7.52 31.45
C GLN A 377 2.94 -6.36 31.74
N SER A 378 2.10 -6.47 32.77
CA SER A 378 1.10 -5.46 33.15
C SER A 378 0.18 -5.03 32.01
N ILE A 379 -0.17 -5.96 31.12
CA ILE A 379 -1.05 -5.71 29.98
C ILE A 379 -2.51 -5.73 30.43
N ARG A 380 -3.31 -4.74 30.03
CA ARG A 380 -4.73 -4.70 30.41
C ARG A 380 -5.56 -5.62 29.53
N TYR A 381 -6.28 -6.55 30.16
CA TYR A 381 -7.20 -7.47 29.51
C TYR A 381 -8.50 -7.65 30.28
N GLU A 382 -9.51 -8.18 29.59
CA GLU A 382 -10.78 -8.62 30.15
C GLU A 382 -10.97 -10.11 29.86
N GLU A 383 -11.31 -10.89 30.87
CA GLU A 383 -11.61 -12.31 30.72
C GLU A 383 -13.12 -12.53 30.55
N HIS A 384 -13.49 -13.13 29.43
CA HIS A 384 -14.86 -13.54 29.12
C HIS A 384 -14.96 -15.06 29.22
N SER A 385 -16.19 -15.60 29.25
CA SER A 385 -16.42 -17.05 29.39
C SER A 385 -15.72 -17.88 28.31
N GLU A 386 -15.68 -17.39 27.07
CA GLU A 386 -15.17 -18.12 25.89
C GLU A 386 -13.84 -17.57 25.37
N TYR A 387 -13.40 -16.38 25.78
CA TYR A 387 -12.22 -15.72 25.23
C TYR A 387 -11.62 -14.69 26.19
N ILE A 388 -10.38 -14.26 25.90
CA ILE A 388 -9.69 -13.15 26.55
C ILE A 388 -9.67 -11.97 25.57
N GLN A 389 -9.99 -10.78 26.03
CA GLN A 389 -9.93 -9.54 25.25
C GLN A 389 -8.79 -8.65 25.75
N ILE A 390 -7.81 -8.42 24.90
CA ILE A 390 -6.76 -7.42 25.10
C ILE A 390 -7.26 -6.11 24.49
N LYS A 391 -7.24 -5.02 25.27
CA LYS A 391 -7.80 -3.73 24.83
C LYS A 391 -6.98 -3.12 23.68
N LYS A 392 -7.64 -2.29 22.87
CA LYS A 392 -7.00 -1.51 21.82
C LYS A 392 -5.78 -0.74 22.36
N ASN A 393 -4.70 -0.69 21.59
CA ASN A 393 -3.43 -0.01 21.88
C ASN A 393 -2.59 -0.63 23.04
N GLU A 394 -3.05 -1.69 23.70
CA GLU A 394 -2.25 -2.36 24.74
C GLU A 394 -1.11 -3.18 24.14
N MET A 395 -1.29 -3.68 22.92
CA MET A 395 -0.36 -4.64 22.32
C MET A 395 -0.43 -4.63 20.81
N ALA A 396 0.73 -4.67 20.15
CA ALA A 396 0.80 -4.88 18.71
C ALA A 396 0.60 -6.37 18.36
N ILE A 397 0.02 -6.67 17.18
CA ILE A 397 -0.25 -8.06 16.78
C ILE A 397 1.02 -8.95 16.73
N CYS A 398 2.19 -8.38 16.42
CA CYS A 398 3.44 -9.12 16.40
C CYS A 398 3.93 -9.50 17.80
N GLU A 399 3.71 -8.64 18.79
CA GLU A 399 3.97 -8.90 20.22
C GLU A 399 3.00 -9.97 20.72
N PHE A 400 1.72 -9.89 20.34
CA PHE A 400 0.70 -10.89 20.64
C PHE A 400 1.08 -12.29 20.14
N TYR A 401 1.48 -12.42 18.88
CA TYR A 401 1.95 -13.72 18.37
C TYR A 401 3.21 -14.20 19.07
N GLY A 402 4.11 -13.29 19.47
CA GLY A 402 5.27 -13.63 20.29
C GLY A 402 4.89 -14.22 21.65
N LEU A 403 3.89 -13.64 22.32
CA LEU A 403 3.35 -14.16 23.57
C LEU A 403 2.69 -15.52 23.39
N LEU A 404 1.87 -15.70 22.35
CA LEU A 404 1.29 -17.00 22.03
C LEU A 404 2.38 -18.06 21.82
N GLN A 405 3.41 -17.74 21.04
CA GLN A 405 4.54 -18.64 20.80
C GLN A 405 5.24 -19.05 22.09
N ASP A 406 5.43 -18.12 23.04
CA ASP A 406 6.05 -18.43 24.34
C ASP A 406 5.20 -19.34 25.23
N THR A 407 3.89 -19.44 25.01
CA THR A 407 3.04 -20.42 25.70
C THR A 407 3.13 -21.81 25.09
N GLY A 408 3.78 -21.94 23.93
CA GLY A 408 3.85 -23.17 23.14
C GLY A 408 2.73 -23.30 22.10
N CYS A 409 1.96 -22.24 21.80
CA CYS A 409 1.04 -22.25 20.68
C CYS A 409 1.81 -22.39 19.36
N LYS A 410 1.39 -23.36 18.54
CA LYS A 410 1.95 -23.62 17.21
C LYS A 410 1.02 -23.20 16.09
N VAL A 411 -0.28 -23.52 16.19
CA VAL A 411 -1.26 -23.30 15.12
C VAL A 411 -2.31 -22.29 15.56
N VAL A 412 -2.32 -21.14 14.90
CA VAL A 412 -3.18 -20.01 15.25
C VAL A 412 -4.08 -19.67 14.06
N LEU A 413 -5.39 -19.60 14.29
CA LEU A 413 -6.33 -19.05 13.31
C LEU A 413 -6.64 -17.60 13.66
N THR A 414 -6.34 -16.69 12.73
CA THR A 414 -6.67 -15.27 12.84
C THR A 414 -7.76 -14.91 11.85
N ILE A 415 -8.90 -14.49 12.40
CA ILE A 415 -10.06 -14.03 11.64
C ILE A 415 -10.04 -12.51 11.65
N GLY A 416 -10.25 -11.87 10.50
CA GLY A 416 -10.43 -10.42 10.52
C GLY A 416 -11.12 -9.89 9.27
N LYS A 417 -11.98 -8.89 9.48
CA LYS A 417 -12.70 -8.18 8.41
C LYS A 417 -11.95 -7.03 7.75
N ASP A 418 -10.74 -6.74 8.25
CA ASP A 418 -9.86 -5.66 7.79
C ASP A 418 -8.39 -6.12 7.66
N LEU A 419 -8.08 -7.42 7.66
CA LEU A 419 -6.69 -7.87 7.50
C LEU A 419 -6.10 -7.41 6.14
N ILE A 420 -6.98 -7.17 5.18
CA ILE A 420 -6.73 -6.72 3.79
C ILE A 420 -6.38 -5.23 3.73
N SER A 421 -7.02 -4.39 4.55
CA SER A 421 -6.88 -2.92 4.49
C SER A 421 -5.78 -2.36 5.38
N ARG A 422 -4.99 -3.24 6.02
CA ARG A 422 -4.01 -2.85 7.04
C ARG A 422 -2.62 -3.28 6.59
N GLY A 423 -1.68 -2.33 6.56
CA GLY A 423 -0.25 -2.54 6.32
C GLY A 423 0.47 -3.33 7.44
N ILE A 424 -0.17 -4.36 8.02
CA ILE A 424 0.28 -5.06 9.22
C ILE A 424 0.93 -6.38 8.84
N SER A 425 2.10 -6.69 9.40
CA SER A 425 2.73 -8.01 9.19
C SER A 425 2.20 -9.03 10.20
N PHE A 426 1.73 -10.18 9.71
CA PHE A 426 1.25 -11.29 10.54
C PHE A 426 2.39 -12.26 10.87
N VAL A 427 3.38 -11.73 11.58
CA VAL A 427 4.58 -12.44 12.01
C VAL A 427 4.85 -12.07 13.47
N SER A 428 5.23 -13.06 14.28
CA SER A 428 5.67 -12.80 15.67
C SER A 428 6.96 -11.99 15.71
N ASN A 429 7.22 -11.33 16.84
CA ASN A 429 8.46 -10.60 17.08
C ASN A 429 9.65 -11.50 17.49
N LYS A 430 9.54 -12.83 17.32
CA LYS A 430 10.60 -13.79 17.65
C LYS A 430 11.64 -13.87 16.53
N THR A 431 12.90 -14.06 16.90
CA THR A 431 14.01 -14.22 15.94
C THR A 431 14.10 -15.66 15.43
N GLU A 432 13.99 -16.62 16.34
CA GLU A 432 14.03 -18.04 16.04
C GLU A 432 12.64 -18.60 15.83
N ASN A 433 12.44 -19.28 14.70
CA ASN A 433 11.20 -19.93 14.33
C ASN A 433 9.93 -19.11 14.59
N PRO A 434 9.85 -17.86 14.09
CA PRO A 434 8.70 -17.01 14.36
C PRO A 434 7.42 -17.62 13.80
N LEU A 435 6.33 -17.55 14.58
CA LEU A 435 4.99 -17.75 14.02
C LEU A 435 4.79 -16.77 12.86
N THR A 436 4.38 -17.28 11.69
CA THR A 436 4.16 -16.49 10.48
C THR A 436 2.90 -16.96 9.76
N ALA A 437 2.27 -16.06 9.02
CA ALA A 437 1.21 -16.40 8.08
C ALA A 437 1.71 -17.41 7.04
N THR A 438 1.04 -18.55 6.98
CA THR A 438 1.36 -19.65 6.05
C THR A 438 0.16 -20.05 5.20
N THR A 439 -1.05 -19.72 5.62
CA THR A 439 -2.25 -19.92 4.79
C THR A 439 -3.20 -18.76 4.89
N MET A 440 -3.82 -18.42 3.75
CA MET A 440 -4.88 -17.44 3.67
C MET A 440 -6.11 -18.06 3.01
N ILE A 441 -7.28 -17.82 3.60
CA ILE A 441 -8.59 -18.11 3.04
C ILE A 441 -9.25 -16.76 2.77
N TYR A 442 -9.54 -16.46 1.51
CA TYR A 442 -9.91 -15.12 1.11
C TYR A 442 -10.91 -15.11 -0.05
N LYS A 443 -12.00 -14.35 0.12
CA LYS A 443 -12.96 -14.03 -0.93
C LYS A 443 -13.24 -12.52 -0.92
N PRO A 444 -12.51 -11.73 -1.70
CA PRO A 444 -12.85 -10.31 -1.88
C PRO A 444 -14.04 -10.13 -2.82
N GLY A 445 -14.69 -8.99 -2.69
CA GLY A 445 -15.67 -8.47 -3.63
C GLY A 445 -15.04 -8.25 -5.00
N SER A 446 -15.86 -8.36 -6.05
CA SER A 446 -15.42 -8.24 -7.45
C SER A 446 -14.79 -6.89 -7.79
N GLN A 447 -15.13 -5.84 -7.05
CA GLN A 447 -14.65 -4.46 -7.29
C GLN A 447 -13.30 -4.15 -6.65
N LEU A 448 -12.71 -5.06 -5.88
CA LEU A 448 -11.42 -4.80 -5.24
C LEU A 448 -10.30 -4.77 -6.28
N SER A 449 -9.50 -3.70 -6.26
CA SER A 449 -8.42 -3.45 -7.22
C SER A 449 -7.24 -4.42 -7.08
N GLN A 450 -6.43 -4.53 -8.12
CA GLN A 450 -5.23 -5.38 -8.13
C GLN A 450 -4.21 -4.95 -7.05
N VAL A 451 -4.03 -3.65 -6.81
CA VAL A 451 -3.19 -3.13 -5.70
C VAL A 451 -3.64 -3.70 -4.36
N ALA A 452 -4.93 -3.58 -4.05
CA ALA A 452 -5.47 -4.04 -2.78
C ALA A 452 -5.39 -5.57 -2.65
N LEU A 453 -5.57 -6.33 -3.75
CA LEU A 453 -5.32 -7.76 -3.78
C LEU A 453 -3.86 -8.10 -3.47
N CYS A 454 -2.91 -7.38 -4.09
CA CYS A 454 -1.48 -7.58 -3.88
C CYS A 454 -1.07 -7.32 -2.43
N GLN A 455 -1.55 -6.21 -1.85
CA GLN A 455 -1.26 -5.86 -0.46
C GLN A 455 -1.86 -6.86 0.54
N ALA A 456 -3.02 -7.43 0.24
CA ALA A 456 -3.68 -8.42 1.07
C ALA A 456 -3.02 -9.79 0.98
N ILE A 457 -2.90 -10.35 -0.22
CA ILE A 457 -2.32 -11.68 -0.44
C ILE A 457 -0.81 -11.66 -0.13
N GLY A 458 -0.15 -10.52 -0.35
CA GLY A 458 1.25 -10.29 0.00
C GLY A 458 1.58 -10.48 1.47
N ARG A 459 0.59 -10.62 2.36
CA ARG A 459 0.79 -11.02 3.77
C ARG A 459 1.29 -12.45 3.95
N LEU A 460 1.15 -13.31 2.94
CA LEU A 460 1.76 -14.64 2.91
C LEU A 460 3.23 -14.60 2.51
N ASN A 461 3.66 -13.54 1.82
CA ASN A 461 5.03 -13.36 1.38
C ASN A 461 5.91 -12.82 2.52
N GLY A 462 7.21 -13.04 2.41
CA GLY A 462 8.15 -12.59 3.44
C GLY A 462 9.39 -13.45 3.58
N THR A 463 10.27 -13.05 4.50
CA THR A 463 11.50 -13.78 4.84
C THR A 463 11.35 -14.71 6.05
N ALA A 464 10.26 -14.59 6.80
CA ALA A 464 10.00 -15.41 7.99
C ALA A 464 9.70 -16.86 7.61
N GLN A 465 10.38 -17.83 8.24
CA GLN A 465 10.15 -19.27 8.01
C GLN A 465 10.03 -19.65 6.53
N PRO A 466 11.12 -19.48 5.74
CA PRO A 466 11.08 -19.66 4.29
C PRO A 466 10.89 -21.12 3.86
N GLY A 467 11.18 -22.07 4.75
CA GLY A 467 10.94 -23.49 4.52
C GLY A 467 9.47 -23.91 4.61
N LEU A 468 8.60 -23.07 5.18
CA LEU A 468 7.17 -23.39 5.33
C LEU A 468 6.39 -23.07 4.06
N THR A 469 5.61 -24.03 3.57
CA THR A 469 4.78 -23.87 2.38
C THR A 469 3.69 -22.81 2.60
N ARG A 470 3.55 -21.89 1.64
CA ARG A 470 2.47 -20.88 1.62
C ARG A 470 1.28 -21.38 0.82
N ARG A 471 0.06 -21.24 1.35
CA ARG A 471 -1.17 -21.71 0.70
C ARG A 471 -2.22 -20.60 0.61
N LEU A 472 -2.88 -20.49 -0.53
CA LEU A 472 -3.96 -19.53 -0.75
C LEU A 472 -5.21 -20.25 -1.25
N TYR A 473 -6.31 -20.08 -0.52
CA TYR A 473 -7.64 -20.54 -0.88
C TYR A 473 -8.48 -19.34 -1.32
N THR A 474 -8.71 -19.22 -2.63
CA THR A 474 -9.45 -18.10 -3.24
C THR A 474 -10.08 -18.55 -4.56
N THR A 475 -10.89 -17.71 -5.20
CA THR A 475 -11.38 -17.96 -6.57
C THR A 475 -10.25 -17.79 -7.60
N ASP A 476 -10.39 -18.42 -8.77
CA ASP A 476 -9.42 -18.29 -9.87
C ASP A 476 -9.24 -16.82 -10.32
N ASP A 477 -10.34 -16.07 -10.50
CA ASP A 477 -10.31 -14.63 -10.84
C ASP A 477 -9.36 -13.84 -9.92
N VAL A 478 -9.45 -14.05 -8.62
CA VAL A 478 -8.64 -13.32 -7.64
C VAL A 478 -7.17 -13.71 -7.73
N TYR A 479 -6.88 -15.01 -7.88
CA TYR A 479 -5.51 -15.49 -8.01
C TYR A 479 -4.86 -15.01 -9.31
N THR A 480 -5.59 -15.10 -10.43
CA THR A 480 -5.15 -14.65 -11.74
C THR A 480 -4.84 -13.15 -11.72
N ASN A 481 -5.72 -12.30 -11.19
CA ASN A 481 -5.43 -10.86 -11.05
C ASN A 481 -4.21 -10.58 -10.17
N TYR A 482 -4.05 -11.31 -9.05
CA TYR A 482 -2.89 -11.15 -8.17
C TYR A 482 -1.57 -11.51 -8.87
N ILE A 483 -1.52 -12.63 -9.58
CA ILE A 483 -0.33 -13.06 -10.30
C ILE A 483 -0.04 -12.14 -11.49
N THR A 484 -1.06 -11.73 -12.24
CA THR A 484 -0.92 -10.76 -13.35
C THR A 484 -0.35 -9.44 -12.85
N PHE A 485 -0.87 -8.91 -11.74
CA PHE A 485 -0.32 -7.71 -11.12
C PHE A 485 1.16 -7.91 -10.73
N CYS A 486 1.50 -9.02 -10.07
CA CYS A 486 2.89 -9.31 -9.71
C CYS A 486 3.82 -9.41 -10.93
N LYS A 487 3.33 -9.90 -12.08
CA LYS A 487 4.08 -9.92 -13.35
C LYS A 487 4.27 -8.50 -13.88
N ASN A 488 3.21 -7.71 -13.95
CA ASN A 488 3.28 -6.31 -14.38
C ASN A 488 4.26 -5.48 -13.54
N GLN A 489 4.28 -5.67 -12.22
CA GLN A 489 5.27 -5.02 -11.36
C GLN A 489 6.71 -5.41 -11.71
N LYS A 490 6.97 -6.68 -12.03
CA LYS A 490 8.30 -7.10 -12.48
C LYS A 490 8.69 -6.47 -13.81
N GLU A 491 7.75 -6.35 -14.76
CA GLU A 491 8.00 -5.69 -16.04
C GLU A 491 8.34 -4.21 -15.85
N ILE A 492 7.54 -3.48 -15.06
CA ILE A 492 7.78 -2.06 -14.74
C ILE A 492 9.18 -1.88 -14.14
N ILE A 493 9.51 -2.66 -13.11
CA ILE A 493 10.81 -2.53 -12.43
C ILE A 493 11.98 -2.95 -13.34
N SER A 494 11.81 -4.00 -14.15
CA SER A 494 12.80 -4.43 -15.14
C SER A 494 13.07 -3.34 -16.17
N ALA A 495 12.03 -2.72 -16.71
CA ALA A 495 12.13 -1.62 -17.66
C ALA A 495 12.87 -0.41 -17.06
N ILE A 496 12.52 -0.02 -15.82
CA ILE A 496 13.20 1.04 -15.09
C ILE A 496 14.68 0.73 -14.89
N LYS A 497 15.01 -0.50 -14.49
CA LYS A 497 16.39 -0.94 -14.29
C LYS A 497 17.19 -0.89 -15.59
N ASN A 498 16.60 -1.35 -16.70
CA ASN A 498 17.21 -1.28 -18.03
C ASN A 498 17.41 0.17 -18.51
N ASN A 499 16.58 1.11 -18.05
CA ASN A 499 16.75 2.55 -18.25
C ASN A 499 17.66 3.21 -17.21
N GLY A 500 18.59 2.46 -16.60
CA GLY A 500 19.53 3.00 -15.61
C GLY A 500 18.86 3.52 -14.34
N ASN A 501 17.74 2.91 -13.94
CA ASN A 501 16.91 3.26 -12.79
C ASN A 501 16.21 4.62 -12.88
N LYS A 502 16.09 5.18 -14.09
CA LYS A 502 15.44 6.46 -14.35
C LYS A 502 14.01 6.25 -14.84
N VAL A 503 13.11 7.14 -14.44
CA VAL A 503 11.77 7.25 -15.01
C VAL A 503 11.68 8.53 -15.83
N ASP A 504 11.18 8.39 -17.04
CA ASP A 504 10.84 9.47 -17.97
C ASP A 504 9.60 9.07 -18.78
N ASP A 505 9.03 10.03 -19.50
CA ASP A 505 7.78 9.82 -20.23
C ASP A 505 7.92 8.78 -21.34
N SER A 506 9.09 8.69 -21.98
CA SER A 506 9.40 7.67 -23.00
C SER A 506 9.38 6.26 -22.42
N LEU A 507 10.00 6.05 -21.25
CA LEU A 507 9.97 4.75 -20.59
C LEU A 507 8.53 4.33 -20.27
N ILE A 508 7.73 5.26 -19.73
CA ILE A 508 6.36 4.97 -19.31
C ILE A 508 5.50 4.50 -20.49
N SER A 509 5.63 5.12 -21.66
CA SER A 509 4.87 4.73 -22.87
C SER A 509 5.28 3.37 -23.43
N ASP A 510 6.54 2.96 -23.24
CA ASP A 510 7.11 1.75 -23.84
C ASP A 510 6.85 0.48 -23.02
N ILE A 511 6.40 0.62 -21.75
CA ILE A 511 6.10 -0.53 -20.90
C ILE A 511 4.75 -1.13 -21.29
N ALA A 512 4.78 -2.26 -22.00
CA ALA A 512 3.59 -3.07 -22.27
C ALA A 512 3.27 -4.02 -21.11
N LEU A 513 2.04 -3.92 -20.59
CA LEU A 513 1.55 -4.66 -19.43
C LEU A 513 0.51 -5.73 -19.82
N TRP A 514 0.36 -6.73 -18.97
CA TRP A 514 -0.66 -7.75 -19.10
C TRP A 514 -2.00 -7.20 -18.59
N LYS A 515 -3.05 -7.35 -19.40
CA LYS A 515 -4.41 -6.96 -19.00
C LYS A 515 -4.97 -7.94 -17.96
N ALA A 516 -5.74 -7.43 -17.01
CA ALA A 516 -6.46 -8.23 -16.02
C ALA A 516 -7.93 -7.81 -15.96
N SER A 517 -8.79 -8.61 -15.31
CA SER A 517 -10.24 -8.34 -15.25
C SER A 517 -10.60 -7.25 -14.23
N ARG A 518 -9.75 -6.99 -13.25
CA ARG A 518 -9.98 -5.97 -12.20
C ARG A 518 -9.19 -4.69 -12.49
N PRO A 519 -9.67 -3.52 -12.05
CA PRO A 519 -8.91 -2.28 -12.17
C PRO A 519 -7.58 -2.39 -11.42
N VAL A 520 -6.55 -1.73 -11.94
CA VAL A 520 -5.20 -1.78 -11.38
C VAL A 520 -5.23 -1.22 -9.96
N ASP A 521 -5.72 0.00 -9.78
CA ASP A 521 -5.91 0.67 -8.48
C ASP A 521 -7.34 1.27 -8.38
N ARG A 522 -7.57 2.21 -7.47
CA ARG A 522 -8.81 2.94 -7.29
C ARG A 522 -9.23 3.61 -8.61
N PRO A 523 -10.47 3.41 -9.07
CA PRO A 523 -10.96 3.99 -10.33
C PRO A 523 -10.80 5.51 -10.43
N SER A 524 -10.79 6.23 -9.30
CA SER A 524 -10.59 7.68 -9.25
C SER A 524 -9.20 8.14 -9.72
N LEU A 525 -8.21 7.25 -9.77
CA LEU A 525 -6.86 7.55 -10.27
C LEU A 525 -6.77 7.47 -11.80
N LYS A 526 -7.61 6.61 -12.41
CA LYS A 526 -7.65 6.40 -13.86
C LYS A 526 -6.28 6.04 -14.46
N LEU A 527 -5.54 5.16 -13.80
CA LEU A 527 -4.16 4.82 -14.17
C LEU A 527 -4.07 4.11 -15.51
N GLU A 528 -5.10 3.32 -15.83
CA GLU A 528 -5.18 2.49 -17.04
C GLU A 528 -5.10 3.34 -18.32
N ARG A 529 -5.45 4.63 -18.26
CA ARG A 529 -5.33 5.58 -19.37
C ARG A 529 -3.88 5.91 -19.74
N ASP A 530 -2.97 5.77 -18.78
CA ASP A 530 -1.55 6.05 -18.96
C ASP A 530 -0.74 4.77 -19.25
N MET A 531 -1.38 3.60 -19.24
CA MET A 531 -0.73 2.29 -19.35
C MET A 531 -0.92 1.68 -20.73
N THR A 532 0.17 1.18 -21.31
CA THR A 532 0.14 0.37 -22.53
C THR A 532 -0.07 -1.10 -22.16
N PHE A 533 -0.96 -1.81 -22.87
CA PHE A 533 -1.20 -3.24 -22.67
C PHE A 533 -0.85 -4.04 -23.92
N TRP A 534 -0.35 -5.28 -23.75
CA TRP A 534 -0.07 -6.18 -24.87
C TRP A 534 -1.32 -6.43 -25.72
N SER A 535 -1.20 -6.35 -27.05
CA SER A 535 -2.31 -6.44 -28.00
C SER A 535 -2.83 -7.86 -28.27
N ASP A 536 -2.18 -8.91 -27.74
CA ASP A 536 -2.50 -10.31 -28.06
C ASP A 536 -2.92 -11.12 -26.82
N ALA A 537 -4.10 -10.83 -26.27
CA ALA A 537 -4.84 -11.78 -25.46
C ALA A 537 -6.22 -11.97 -26.07
N GLU A 538 -6.45 -13.13 -26.67
CA GLU A 538 -7.77 -13.58 -27.11
C GLU A 538 -8.82 -13.30 -26.01
N THR A 539 -9.75 -12.39 -26.32
CA THR A 539 -11.11 -12.25 -25.78
C THR A 539 -11.37 -12.62 -24.31
N VAL A 540 -11.38 -11.61 -23.44
CA VAL A 540 -12.64 -11.20 -22.79
C VAL A 540 -12.79 -9.72 -23.10
N VAL A 541 -13.78 -9.40 -23.93
CA VAL A 541 -14.15 -8.02 -24.24
C VAL A 541 -14.56 -7.34 -22.93
N SER A 542 -13.67 -6.52 -22.39
CA SER A 542 -14.04 -5.44 -21.48
C SER A 542 -14.20 -4.18 -22.34
N GLU A 543 -15.33 -4.07 -23.02
CA GLU A 543 -15.90 -2.78 -23.44
C GLU A 543 -16.40 -2.09 -22.16
N ASP A 544 -16.07 -0.86 -21.78
CA ASP A 544 -15.41 0.25 -22.45
C ASP A 544 -14.63 1.02 -21.38
N ASP A 545 -13.35 1.31 -21.65
CA ASP A 545 -12.63 2.43 -21.05
C ASP A 545 -11.71 3.00 -22.14
N THR A 546 -12.32 3.46 -23.23
CA THR A 546 -11.68 4.42 -24.13
C THR A 546 -12.42 5.74 -23.98
N GLU A 547 -11.71 6.74 -23.48
CA GLU A 547 -12.12 8.13 -23.50
C GLU A 547 -12.43 8.56 -24.92
N ASP A 548 -13.53 9.28 -25.10
CA ASP A 548 -13.56 10.34 -26.10
C ASP A 548 -14.06 11.63 -25.46
N THR A 549 -13.30 12.67 -25.70
CA THR A 549 -13.55 14.07 -25.33
C THR A 549 -14.64 14.67 -26.20
N ASP A 550 -15.83 14.09 -26.17
CA ASP A 550 -17.05 14.77 -26.62
C ASP A 550 -18.01 14.76 -25.44
N THR A 551 -18.53 15.94 -25.09
CA THR A 551 -19.57 16.09 -24.07
C THR A 551 -20.64 15.01 -24.27
N GLU A 552 -20.64 13.97 -23.42
CA GLU A 552 -21.67 12.92 -23.46
C GLU A 552 -23.02 13.64 -23.41
N ARG A 553 -23.74 13.59 -24.53
CA ARG A 553 -25.09 14.13 -24.58
C ARG A 553 -25.92 13.20 -23.68
N GLU A 554 -26.55 13.78 -22.67
CA GLU A 554 -27.42 13.06 -21.75
C GLU A 554 -28.86 13.58 -21.85
N ILE A 555 -29.82 12.68 -21.70
CA ILE A 555 -31.24 13.00 -21.54
C ILE A 555 -31.71 12.44 -20.21
N ASP A 556 -32.10 13.30 -19.28
CA ASP A 556 -32.58 12.91 -17.94
C ASP A 556 -31.64 11.91 -17.21
N GLY A 557 -30.33 12.13 -17.31
CA GLY A 557 -29.29 11.28 -16.72
C GLY A 557 -29.01 9.98 -17.47
N VAL A 558 -29.59 9.80 -18.67
CA VAL A 558 -29.33 8.69 -19.57
C VAL A 558 -28.28 9.12 -20.61
N SER A 559 -27.11 8.46 -20.63
CA SER A 559 -26.09 8.66 -21.69
C SER A 559 -26.64 8.17 -23.02
N LEU A 560 -26.64 9.04 -24.05
CA LEU A 560 -27.16 8.71 -25.38
C LEU A 560 -26.37 7.57 -26.04
N THR A 561 -25.07 7.49 -25.80
CA THR A 561 -24.22 6.39 -26.29
C THR A 561 -24.66 5.04 -25.69
N LYS A 562 -25.06 5.02 -24.40
CA LYS A 562 -25.61 3.80 -23.77
C LYS A 562 -26.99 3.46 -24.31
N LEU A 563 -27.81 4.48 -24.54
CA LEU A 563 -29.15 4.31 -25.12
C LEU A 563 -29.06 3.67 -26.51
N ASP A 564 -28.20 4.17 -27.40
CA ASP A 564 -27.99 3.60 -28.74
C ASP A 564 -27.50 2.14 -28.67
N LYS A 565 -26.57 1.84 -27.75
CA LYS A 565 -26.12 0.46 -27.52
C LYS A 565 -27.25 -0.44 -27.01
N TRP A 566 -28.11 0.05 -26.11
CA TRP A 566 -29.25 -0.73 -25.60
C TRP A 566 -30.30 -0.99 -26.68
N LEU A 567 -30.58 0.00 -27.53
CA LEU A 567 -31.54 -0.12 -28.64
C LEU A 567 -31.07 -1.14 -29.68
N ASN A 568 -29.77 -1.23 -29.94
CA ASN A 568 -29.19 -2.15 -30.92
C ASN A 568 -28.73 -3.51 -30.34
N GLY A 569 -28.69 -3.66 -29.01
CA GLY A 569 -28.21 -4.87 -28.32
C GLY A 569 -29.31 -5.74 -27.70
N ASP A 570 -28.91 -6.93 -27.21
CA ASP A 570 -29.82 -7.91 -26.58
C ASP A 570 -29.92 -7.78 -25.05
N SER A 571 -29.47 -6.66 -24.48
CA SER A 571 -29.54 -6.41 -23.04
C SER A 571 -30.99 -6.39 -22.54
N LEU A 572 -31.21 -6.80 -21.28
CA LEU A 572 -32.53 -6.74 -20.64
C LEU A 572 -33.11 -5.31 -20.66
N VAL A 573 -32.27 -4.30 -20.41
CA VAL A 573 -32.65 -2.88 -20.45
C VAL A 573 -33.10 -2.47 -21.86
N GLY A 574 -32.39 -2.93 -22.90
CA GLY A 574 -32.80 -2.74 -24.29
C GLY A 574 -34.15 -3.37 -24.61
N LYS A 575 -34.38 -4.62 -24.16
CA LYS A 575 -35.68 -5.30 -24.30
C LYS A 575 -36.80 -4.52 -23.61
N MET A 576 -36.52 -4.01 -22.41
CA MET A 576 -37.45 -3.18 -21.62
C MET A 576 -37.79 -1.87 -22.33
N ILE A 577 -36.80 -1.16 -22.88
CA ILE A 577 -37.01 0.10 -23.62
C ILE A 577 -37.83 -0.15 -24.88
N ARG A 578 -37.46 -1.15 -25.70
CA ARG A 578 -38.18 -1.49 -26.94
C ARG A 578 -39.62 -1.90 -26.66
N TYR A 579 -39.82 -2.78 -25.68
CA TYR A 579 -41.16 -3.21 -25.30
C TYR A 579 -42.03 -2.01 -24.88
N LEU A 580 -41.53 -1.13 -24.02
CA LEU A 580 -42.25 0.09 -23.60
C LEU A 580 -42.44 1.10 -24.74
N TYR A 581 -41.51 1.17 -25.70
CA TYR A 581 -41.64 2.02 -26.88
C TYR A 581 -42.81 1.55 -27.75
N ASP A 582 -42.97 0.25 -27.92
CA ASP A 582 -44.07 -0.36 -28.70
C ASP A 582 -45.44 -0.28 -28.00
N GLN A 583 -45.50 0.15 -26.74
CA GLN A 583 -46.77 0.36 -26.03
C GLN A 583 -47.24 1.81 -26.18
N ASP A 584 -48.48 1.97 -26.65
CA ASP A 584 -49.18 3.27 -26.74
C ASP A 584 -49.87 3.67 -25.42
N GLN A 585 -49.85 2.80 -24.40
CA GLN A 585 -50.53 3.01 -23.12
C GLN A 585 -49.61 2.65 -21.94
N GLU A 586 -49.99 3.09 -20.74
CA GLU A 586 -49.30 2.66 -19.52
C GLU A 586 -49.53 1.17 -19.27
N ILE A 587 -48.46 0.43 -18.99
CA ILE A 587 -48.53 -1.01 -18.76
C ILE A 587 -48.34 -1.38 -17.29
N SER A 588 -49.00 -2.45 -16.85
CA SER A 588 -48.83 -2.96 -15.50
C SER A 588 -47.47 -3.62 -15.29
N PHE A 589 -46.99 -3.70 -14.05
CA PHE A 589 -45.74 -4.41 -13.71
C PHE A 589 -45.68 -5.84 -14.25
N HIS A 590 -46.76 -6.62 -14.11
CA HIS A 590 -46.80 -8.00 -14.58
C HIS A 590 -46.79 -8.09 -16.10
N GLU A 591 -47.57 -7.25 -16.77
CA GLU A 591 -47.57 -7.15 -18.22
C GLU A 591 -46.18 -6.78 -18.75
N PHE A 592 -45.50 -5.85 -18.09
CA PHE A 592 -44.13 -5.49 -18.45
C PHE A 592 -43.16 -6.66 -18.31
N LYS A 593 -43.20 -7.35 -17.18
CA LYS A 593 -42.32 -8.50 -16.89
C LYS A 593 -42.48 -9.63 -17.91
N TYR A 594 -43.73 -10.01 -18.17
CA TYR A 594 -44.03 -11.09 -19.11
C TYR A 594 -43.79 -10.64 -20.56
N GLY A 595 -44.11 -9.39 -20.87
CA GLY A 595 -43.91 -8.81 -22.20
C GLY A 595 -42.47 -8.75 -22.65
N VAL A 596 -41.52 -8.54 -21.73
CA VAL A 596 -40.08 -8.60 -22.03
C VAL A 596 -39.49 -10.01 -21.91
N GLY A 597 -40.31 -11.03 -21.63
CA GLY A 597 -39.87 -12.42 -21.48
C GLY A 597 -39.00 -12.69 -20.25
N TYR A 598 -39.21 -11.96 -19.14
CA TYR A 598 -38.37 -12.12 -17.95
C TYR A 598 -38.86 -13.27 -17.04
N GLU A 599 -38.07 -14.34 -16.94
CA GLU A 599 -38.40 -15.56 -16.16
C GLU A 599 -37.98 -15.51 -14.69
N GLY A 600 -37.30 -14.43 -14.25
CA GLY A 600 -36.79 -14.29 -12.89
C GLY A 600 -37.85 -13.95 -11.82
N LYS A 601 -37.40 -13.76 -10.57
CA LYS A 601 -38.28 -13.36 -9.45
C LYS A 601 -38.80 -11.92 -9.63
N ASP A 602 -40.01 -11.64 -9.14
CA ASP A 602 -40.61 -10.30 -9.19
C ASP A 602 -39.75 -9.25 -8.50
N SER A 603 -39.12 -9.58 -7.36
CA SER A 603 -38.21 -8.67 -6.67
C SER A 603 -37.02 -8.25 -7.53
N SER A 604 -36.42 -9.20 -8.26
CA SER A 604 -35.29 -8.92 -9.15
C SER A 604 -35.71 -8.10 -10.36
N PHE A 605 -36.93 -8.28 -10.87
CA PHE A 605 -37.45 -7.44 -11.94
C PHE A 605 -37.75 -6.01 -11.45
N ALA A 606 -38.29 -5.86 -10.24
CA ALA A 606 -38.51 -4.55 -9.60
C ALA A 606 -37.20 -3.77 -9.42
N ASP A 607 -36.11 -4.44 -9.00
CA ASP A 607 -34.79 -3.81 -8.91
C ASP A 607 -34.29 -3.29 -10.26
N ASN A 608 -34.56 -4.01 -11.36
CA ASN A 608 -34.22 -3.55 -12.71
C ASN A 608 -35.03 -2.31 -13.10
N ILE A 609 -36.31 -2.24 -12.73
CA ILE A 609 -37.15 -1.06 -12.94
C ILE A 609 -36.64 0.13 -12.11
N ASP A 610 -36.25 -0.06 -10.85
CA ASP A 610 -35.77 1.04 -10.01
C ASP A 610 -34.43 1.62 -10.50
N ASN A 611 -33.61 0.80 -11.17
CA ASN A 611 -32.37 1.24 -11.81
C ASN A 611 -32.55 2.21 -13.00
N GLY A 612 -33.76 2.38 -13.52
CA GLY A 612 -34.10 3.32 -14.60
C GLY A 612 -35.17 4.37 -14.24
N ARG A 613 -35.50 4.53 -12.95
CA ARG A 613 -36.66 5.30 -12.50
C ARG A 613 -36.40 6.80 -12.26
N SER A 614 -35.15 7.20 -12.04
CA SER A 614 -34.79 8.58 -11.68
C SER A 614 -33.52 9.04 -12.38
N THR A 615 -33.31 10.35 -12.46
CA THR A 615 -32.11 10.95 -13.07
C THR A 615 -30.82 10.59 -12.35
N LYS A 616 -30.91 10.07 -11.11
CA LYS A 616 -29.78 9.59 -10.30
C LYS A 616 -29.69 8.06 -10.26
N SER A 617 -30.62 7.35 -10.88
CA SER A 617 -30.59 5.89 -10.94
C SER A 617 -29.45 5.43 -11.84
N ARG A 618 -29.00 4.18 -11.67
CA ARG A 618 -27.83 3.62 -12.37
C ARG A 618 -27.86 3.81 -13.89
N GLN A 619 -29.04 3.84 -14.49
CA GLN A 619 -29.25 3.93 -15.94
C GLN A 619 -29.83 5.29 -16.37
N GLY A 620 -30.00 6.25 -15.45
CA GLY A 620 -30.77 7.46 -15.68
C GLY A 620 -32.28 7.23 -15.65
N LYS A 621 -33.07 8.25 -16.02
CA LYS A 621 -34.53 8.16 -16.03
C LYS A 621 -35.04 7.62 -17.38
N LEU A 622 -35.09 6.30 -17.51
CA LEU A 622 -35.57 5.60 -18.71
C LEU A 622 -37.10 5.51 -18.79
N TRP A 623 -37.78 5.38 -17.66
CA TRP A 623 -39.23 5.23 -17.59
C TRP A 623 -39.83 5.96 -16.40
N VAL A 624 -41.15 6.14 -16.44
CA VAL A 624 -41.96 6.70 -15.37
C VAL A 624 -42.83 5.59 -14.80
N SER A 625 -42.75 5.39 -13.47
CA SER A 625 -43.63 4.48 -12.76
C SER A 625 -44.55 5.25 -11.82
N LYS A 626 -45.86 5.16 -12.05
CA LYS A 626 -46.91 5.82 -11.26
C LYS A 626 -48.08 4.86 -11.06
N ASN A 627 -48.56 4.75 -9.82
CA ASN A 627 -49.72 3.93 -9.46
C ASN A 627 -49.66 2.46 -9.93
N GLY A 628 -48.47 1.87 -10.01
CA GLY A 628 -48.27 0.48 -10.46
C GLY A 628 -48.17 0.30 -11.97
N ASN A 629 -48.34 1.38 -12.74
CA ASN A 629 -48.15 1.40 -14.19
C ASN A 629 -46.80 2.00 -14.58
N ILE A 630 -46.29 1.61 -15.74
CA ILE A 630 -44.97 1.96 -16.25
C ILE A 630 -45.10 2.44 -17.70
N THR A 631 -44.45 3.56 -18.02
CA THR A 631 -44.33 4.10 -19.38
C THR A 631 -42.90 4.52 -19.68
N LEU A 632 -42.50 4.48 -20.96
CA LEU A 632 -41.21 5.03 -21.39
C LEU A 632 -41.16 6.55 -21.09
N ASN A 633 -40.00 7.05 -20.67
CA ASN A 633 -39.82 8.48 -20.50
C ASN A 633 -39.99 9.20 -21.85
N ASN A 634 -40.87 10.21 -21.90
CA ASN A 634 -41.17 10.97 -23.11
C ASN A 634 -39.92 11.58 -23.77
N ASN A 635 -38.94 12.04 -22.98
CA ASN A 635 -37.71 12.61 -23.56
C ASN A 635 -36.84 11.55 -24.25
N ILE A 636 -36.88 10.31 -23.75
CA ILE A 636 -36.22 9.15 -24.36
C ILE A 636 -37.00 8.70 -25.61
N ARG A 637 -38.33 8.63 -25.53
CA ARG A 637 -39.20 8.34 -26.68
C ARG A 637 -38.98 9.32 -27.82
N SER A 638 -39.02 10.63 -27.54
CA SER A 638 -38.77 11.68 -28.53
C SER A 638 -37.34 11.71 -29.08
N HIS A 639 -36.39 11.07 -28.41
CA HIS A 639 -35.05 10.90 -28.94
C HIS A 639 -34.99 9.70 -29.89
N ILE A 640 -35.60 8.57 -29.51
CA ILE A 640 -35.74 7.38 -30.36
C ILE A 640 -36.46 7.74 -31.66
N ASP A 641 -37.52 8.56 -31.60
CA ASP A 641 -38.25 9.01 -32.80
C ASP A 641 -37.42 9.89 -33.76
N LYS A 642 -36.27 10.39 -33.32
CA LYS A 642 -35.36 11.26 -34.11
C LYS A 642 -34.15 10.51 -34.67
N ILE A 643 -33.91 9.29 -34.22
CA ILE A 643 -32.90 8.37 -34.74
C ILE A 643 -33.55 7.61 -35.90
#